data_AF-A0A1Y0ENT4-F1
#
_entry.id   AF-A0A1Y0ENT4-F1
#
_cell.length_a   1.000
_cell.length_b   1.000
_cell.length_c   1.000
_cell.angle_alpha   90.00
_cell.angle_beta   90.00
_cell.angle_gamma   90.00
#
_symmetry.space_group_name_H-M   'P 1'
#
loop_
_entity.id
_entity.type
_entity.pdbx_description
1 polymer ?
#
loop_
_entity_poly.entity_id
_entity_poly.type
_entity_poly.pdbx_seq_one_letter_code
_entity_poly.pdbx_strand_id
1 'polypeptide(L)'
;MNRREDLLELTPQALTALANAGFVKRAQREVAAGQLPTLSIDDQGVVTAVFDDGVETRFPPGVGLHDAHCNCPASGMCRHRVTLVLAWQAGFHTEDEADSSETPGTASAVGAASTEAPQPADAPSAEAGQGGAVAGTAAVNPGDADAGGAPPAAGAAGAKPASAGLASAGGKAAAPVRAAGGEARPREARPGEARPGEARPGEARPGEAFSPADFDDAALTTALGATALAQATRFAAQQPTVRVQPWQGADAPPLARLPMCTVRFFSRHNLQLARCDCVAGGRCAHVALAVWAFRQARPAPGEGERVLTLRGPVPFGAVAATASPDSALPADAVAAVAGAEPAAAVVSPRRARGAKAGAGLDTDSAEYAIVDARGDGFGLQSPAGLRVRAGLDALLAQLWLEGAAQPQLALAGRITALRADLQELGWQWLLDALDELEGQLHALAARSTRFDPLRLVDVSTELWARWRCAQHQWQRESQPGQAGAASAAAHEAVPAAEVLGRGVRGEVALDHLRLVSLGGALWSDAQAEGASVYLADPDTQSVLVLEREWPKAEAAAATTGSGPTPVPAPGAASASVAQTSLLQRRVVNVPLRQLLDSQIVTKAAKRRANGAVDIGGNKRQTGVLPLSATAWNELAPPLAQPDVQSLDAHLRQQVPPFVAPRHAATGAAAGVSGHLHVVRLADAELQHWWWDGARQTVHAVWTQATVMTHEAVLAGDGDPDTAERPAVLHVQLAYQPESPGAVDGLARALAGEWGAVQAVAGPAWRAQGEVRLQATAIVCAQRALALAAQPVAPQTMPSAEAGDDEDLRALALQNGLHHLSVLLRDGMRHQGGSWSQSAAEHAQLLRRAGFAQAAQALTALPGLALGANREAVLPRVTQLALLLRQLQA
;
A
#
# COMPACT_ATOMS: atom_id res chain seq x y z
N MET A 1 -29.47 11.55 -27.12
CA MET A 1 -29.52 10.13 -26.68
C MET A 1 -29.72 10.08 -25.17
N ASN A 2 -30.09 8.94 -24.57
CA ASN A 2 -29.93 8.77 -23.12
C ASN A 2 -28.42 8.74 -22.79
N ARG A 3 -27.89 9.80 -22.18
CA ARG A 3 -26.45 9.94 -21.92
C ARG A 3 -26.07 8.98 -20.79
N ARG A 4 -25.35 7.90 -21.13
CA ARG A 4 -24.81 6.92 -20.16
C ARG A 4 -23.56 7.49 -19.50
N GLU A 5 -23.78 8.41 -18.56
CA GLU A 5 -22.72 9.09 -17.78
C GLU A 5 -21.77 8.08 -17.09
N ASP A 6 -22.28 6.94 -16.62
CA ASP A 6 -21.46 5.87 -16.01
C ASP A 6 -20.42 5.25 -16.97
N LEU A 7 -20.60 5.37 -18.28
CA LEU A 7 -19.62 4.97 -19.29
C LEU A 7 -18.67 6.12 -19.66
N LEU A 8 -19.13 7.38 -19.58
CA LEU A 8 -18.30 8.56 -19.85
C LEU A 8 -17.28 8.82 -18.73
N GLU A 9 -17.59 8.44 -17.50
CA GLU A 9 -16.71 8.56 -16.33
C GLU A 9 -15.50 7.60 -16.33
N LEU A 10 -15.51 6.55 -17.17
CA LEU A 10 -14.50 5.51 -17.14
C LEU A 10 -13.20 5.92 -17.86
N THR A 11 -12.29 6.54 -17.12
CA THR A 11 -10.94 6.88 -17.62
C THR A 11 -10.17 5.65 -18.14
N PRO A 12 -9.15 5.83 -18.99
CA PRO A 12 -8.26 4.73 -19.41
C PRO A 12 -7.62 3.96 -18.25
N GLN A 13 -7.38 4.63 -17.11
CA GLN A 13 -6.91 4.00 -15.88
C GLN A 13 -8.01 3.14 -15.24
N ALA A 14 -9.24 3.66 -15.11
CA ALA A 14 -10.39 2.90 -14.62
C ALA A 14 -10.68 1.66 -15.50
N LEU A 15 -10.64 1.79 -16.83
CA LEU A 15 -10.77 0.67 -17.76
C LEU A 15 -9.63 -0.35 -17.60
N THR A 16 -8.42 0.10 -17.28
CA THR A 16 -7.28 -0.79 -17.01
C THR A 16 -7.51 -1.60 -15.73
N ALA A 17 -7.95 -0.96 -14.65
CA ALA A 17 -8.27 -1.59 -13.36
C ALA A 17 -9.54 -2.48 -13.41
N LEU A 18 -10.51 -2.16 -14.27
CA LEU A 18 -11.72 -2.97 -14.47
C LEU A 18 -11.50 -4.21 -15.35
N ALA A 19 -10.50 -4.16 -16.24
CA ALA A 19 -10.24 -5.14 -17.28
C ALA A 19 -8.79 -5.67 -17.25
N ASN A 20 -7.94 -5.22 -18.18
CA ASN A 20 -6.50 -5.45 -18.25
C ASN A 20 -5.89 -4.44 -19.23
N ALA A 21 -4.71 -3.89 -18.93
CA ALA A 21 -4.02 -2.91 -19.80
C ALA A 21 -3.85 -3.37 -21.27
N GLY A 22 -3.67 -4.67 -21.50
CA GLY A 22 -3.53 -5.24 -22.85
C GLY A 22 -4.80 -5.18 -23.71
N PHE A 23 -5.99 -5.25 -23.09
CA PHE A 23 -7.25 -5.03 -23.80
C PHE A 23 -7.47 -3.53 -24.08
N VAL A 24 -7.20 -2.67 -23.09
CA VAL A 24 -7.34 -1.21 -23.21
C VAL A 24 -6.45 -0.66 -24.32
N LYS A 25 -5.14 -0.95 -24.31
CA LYS A 25 -4.20 -0.48 -25.35
C LYS A 25 -4.56 -0.98 -26.76
N ARG A 26 -5.15 -2.17 -26.88
CA ARG A 26 -5.63 -2.69 -28.17
C ARG A 26 -6.89 -1.96 -28.63
N ALA A 27 -7.89 -1.83 -27.75
CA ALA A 27 -9.13 -1.14 -28.04
C ALA A 27 -8.91 0.34 -28.38
N GLN A 28 -8.03 1.04 -27.64
CA GLN A 28 -7.60 2.41 -27.94
C GLN A 28 -6.97 2.52 -29.33
N ARG A 29 -6.14 1.55 -29.75
CA ARG A 29 -5.54 1.54 -31.09
C ARG A 29 -6.55 1.27 -32.19
N GLU A 30 -7.53 0.40 -31.95
CA GLU A 30 -8.63 0.13 -32.89
C GLU A 30 -9.51 1.39 -33.05
N VAL A 31 -9.90 2.03 -31.94
CA VAL A 31 -10.63 3.32 -31.91
C VAL A 31 -9.87 4.43 -32.63
N ALA A 32 -8.58 4.62 -32.33
CA ALA A 32 -7.74 5.62 -32.98
C ALA A 32 -7.47 5.35 -34.47
N ALA A 33 -7.66 4.09 -34.93
CA ALA A 33 -7.62 3.72 -36.33
C ALA A 33 -8.98 3.84 -37.04
N GLY A 34 -10.00 4.41 -36.39
CA GLY A 34 -11.35 4.56 -36.92
C GLY A 34 -12.16 3.25 -36.98
N GLN A 35 -11.68 2.17 -36.35
CA GLN A 35 -12.36 0.86 -36.31
C GLN A 35 -13.43 0.84 -35.21
N LEU A 36 -14.41 1.75 -35.34
CA LEU A 36 -15.49 1.93 -34.38
C LEU A 36 -16.65 0.95 -34.67
N PRO A 37 -17.20 0.25 -33.66
CA PRO A 37 -18.42 -0.52 -33.83
C PRO A 37 -19.63 0.39 -34.09
N THR A 38 -20.66 -0.15 -34.72
CA THR A 38 -21.96 0.52 -34.80
C THR A 38 -22.61 0.50 -33.42
N LEU A 39 -22.84 1.68 -32.85
CA LEU A 39 -23.44 1.86 -31.52
C LEU A 39 -24.94 2.14 -31.62
N SER A 40 -25.72 1.56 -30.71
CA SER A 40 -27.11 1.91 -30.46
C SER A 40 -27.43 1.85 -28.97
N ILE A 41 -28.48 2.55 -28.55
CA ILE A 41 -29.02 2.51 -27.19
C ILE A 41 -30.53 2.31 -27.24
N ASP A 42 -31.06 1.42 -26.41
CA ASP A 42 -32.50 1.16 -26.31
C ASP A 42 -33.20 2.03 -25.24
N ASP A 43 -34.53 1.94 -25.19
CA ASP A 43 -35.36 2.65 -24.21
C ASP A 43 -35.08 2.24 -22.75
N GLN A 44 -34.40 1.11 -22.54
CA GLN A 44 -33.97 0.61 -21.23
C GLN A 44 -32.53 1.05 -20.89
N GLY A 45 -31.89 1.85 -21.75
CA GLY A 45 -30.53 2.36 -21.56
C GLY A 45 -29.41 1.33 -21.84
N VAL A 46 -29.72 0.20 -22.47
CA VAL A 46 -28.73 -0.82 -22.84
C VAL A 46 -27.95 -0.33 -24.06
N VAL A 47 -26.64 -0.12 -23.90
CA VAL A 47 -25.76 0.22 -25.03
C VAL A 47 -25.36 -1.06 -25.74
N THR A 48 -25.60 -1.12 -27.04
CA THR A 48 -25.24 -2.25 -27.90
C THR A 48 -24.23 -1.81 -28.96
N ALA A 49 -23.10 -2.52 -29.02
CA ALA A 49 -22.06 -2.36 -30.02
C ALA A 49 -22.03 -3.58 -30.94
N VAL A 50 -22.19 -3.36 -32.25
CA VAL A 50 -22.03 -4.37 -33.30
C VAL A 50 -20.73 -4.11 -34.05
N PHE A 51 -19.86 -5.12 -34.10
CA PHE A 51 -18.53 -5.06 -34.70
C PHE A 51 -18.52 -5.71 -36.09
N ASP A 52 -17.58 -5.30 -36.95
CA ASP A 52 -17.41 -5.86 -38.31
C ASP A 52 -17.07 -7.36 -38.31
N ASP A 53 -16.52 -7.89 -37.20
CA ASP A 53 -16.28 -9.33 -37.01
C ASP A 53 -17.55 -10.12 -36.61
N GLY A 54 -18.72 -9.47 -36.63
CA GLY A 54 -20.02 -10.04 -36.27
C GLY A 54 -20.23 -10.20 -34.76
N VAL A 55 -19.28 -9.75 -33.93
CA VAL A 55 -19.43 -9.76 -32.48
C VAL A 55 -20.44 -8.70 -32.06
N GLU A 56 -21.31 -9.08 -31.12
CA GLU A 56 -22.28 -8.19 -30.50
C GLU A 56 -21.99 -8.11 -29.01
N THR A 57 -21.85 -6.88 -28.51
CA THR A 57 -21.63 -6.58 -27.09
C THR A 57 -22.77 -5.71 -26.58
N ARG A 58 -23.39 -6.10 -25.46
CA ARG A 58 -24.48 -5.37 -24.81
C ARG A 58 -24.10 -5.01 -23.38
N PHE A 59 -24.23 -3.74 -23.02
CA PHE A 59 -23.95 -3.20 -21.70
C PHE A 59 -25.23 -2.60 -21.07
N PRO A 60 -25.97 -3.37 -20.26
CA PRO A 60 -27.13 -2.86 -19.53
C PRO A 60 -26.73 -1.84 -18.44
N PRO A 61 -27.60 -0.89 -18.08
CA PRO A 61 -27.33 0.03 -16.97
C PRO A 61 -27.26 -0.73 -15.63
N GLY A 62 -26.46 -0.22 -14.69
CA GLY A 62 -26.35 -0.82 -13.35
C GLY A 62 -25.71 -2.22 -13.33
N VAL A 63 -24.92 -2.56 -14.36
CA VAL A 63 -24.11 -3.78 -14.49
C VAL A 63 -22.63 -3.40 -14.54
N GLY A 64 -21.74 -4.26 -14.02
CA GLY A 64 -20.29 -4.04 -14.07
C GLY A 64 -19.69 -4.50 -15.41
N LEU A 65 -18.54 -3.93 -15.81
CA LEU A 65 -17.88 -4.23 -17.10
C LEU A 65 -17.58 -5.73 -17.32
N HIS A 66 -17.38 -6.51 -16.25
CA HIS A 66 -17.18 -7.96 -16.32
C HIS A 66 -18.48 -8.74 -16.61
N ASP A 67 -19.65 -8.19 -16.28
CA ASP A 67 -20.93 -8.87 -16.38
C ASP A 67 -21.74 -8.38 -17.61
N ALA A 68 -21.22 -7.38 -18.34
CA ALA A 68 -21.70 -6.98 -19.66
C ALA A 68 -21.69 -8.18 -20.64
N HIS A 69 -22.74 -8.34 -21.43
CA HIS A 69 -22.87 -9.48 -22.33
C HIS A 69 -22.03 -9.26 -23.60
N CYS A 70 -21.37 -10.31 -24.07
CA CYS A 70 -20.64 -10.32 -25.34
C CYS A 70 -20.70 -11.73 -25.92
N ASN A 71 -21.08 -11.87 -27.19
CA ASN A 71 -21.24 -13.18 -27.85
C ASN A 71 -19.91 -13.82 -28.30
N CYS A 72 -18.77 -13.14 -28.12
CA CYS A 72 -17.44 -13.65 -28.42
C CYS A 72 -17.06 -14.87 -27.54
N PRO A 73 -16.14 -15.75 -27.97
CA PRO A 73 -15.77 -16.98 -27.24
C PRO A 73 -14.97 -16.77 -25.93
N ALA A 74 -14.74 -15.53 -25.48
CA ALA A 74 -14.04 -15.25 -24.24
C ALA A 74 -14.96 -15.44 -23.02
N SER A 75 -14.54 -16.26 -22.06
CA SER A 75 -15.31 -16.60 -20.85
C SER A 75 -15.31 -15.54 -19.74
N GLY A 76 -15.02 -14.27 -20.08
CA GLY A 76 -14.83 -13.17 -19.13
C GLY A 76 -14.54 -11.87 -19.88
N MET A 77 -13.56 -11.09 -19.44
CA MET A 77 -13.16 -9.87 -20.14
C MET A 77 -12.60 -10.13 -21.55
N CYS A 78 -13.00 -9.27 -22.49
CA CYS A 78 -12.55 -9.25 -23.88
C CYS A 78 -12.29 -7.81 -24.35
N ARG A 79 -11.67 -7.66 -25.53
CA ARG A 79 -11.47 -6.33 -26.14
C ARG A 79 -12.81 -5.63 -26.41
N HIS A 80 -13.80 -6.35 -26.93
CA HIS A 80 -15.05 -5.78 -27.44
C HIS A 80 -15.85 -5.01 -26.37
N ARG A 81 -15.84 -5.50 -25.12
CA ARG A 81 -16.43 -4.79 -23.96
C ARG A 81 -15.72 -3.49 -23.63
N VAL A 82 -14.40 -3.41 -23.81
CA VAL A 82 -13.62 -2.18 -23.61
C VAL A 82 -13.79 -1.23 -24.80
N THR A 83 -13.77 -1.76 -26.03
CA THR A 83 -13.99 -0.97 -27.26
C THR A 83 -15.39 -0.35 -27.29
N LEU A 84 -16.43 -1.02 -26.77
CA LEU A 84 -17.78 -0.44 -26.61
C LEU A 84 -17.73 0.86 -25.79
N VAL A 85 -17.03 0.86 -24.64
CA VAL A 85 -16.95 2.04 -23.76
C VAL A 85 -16.15 3.16 -24.42
N LEU A 86 -14.98 2.85 -24.99
CA LEU A 86 -14.14 3.84 -25.67
C LEU A 86 -14.82 4.45 -26.91
N ALA A 87 -15.56 3.64 -27.69
CA ALA A 87 -16.32 4.12 -28.83
C ALA A 87 -17.52 4.99 -28.39
N TRP A 88 -18.18 4.63 -27.30
CA TRP A 88 -19.24 5.45 -26.70
C TRP A 88 -18.70 6.81 -26.26
N GLN A 89 -17.56 6.85 -25.56
CA GLN A 89 -16.86 8.08 -25.18
C GLN A 89 -16.49 8.94 -26.39
N ALA A 90 -15.91 8.33 -27.44
CA ALA A 90 -15.52 9.04 -28.65
C ALA A 90 -16.71 9.74 -29.34
N GLY A 91 -17.89 9.12 -29.36
CA GLY A 91 -19.09 9.70 -29.96
C GLY A 91 -19.60 10.98 -29.28
N PHE A 92 -19.42 11.11 -27.95
CA PHE A 92 -19.82 12.32 -27.23
C PHE A 92 -18.74 13.41 -27.22
N HIS A 93 -17.45 13.05 -27.26
CA HIS A 93 -16.38 14.04 -27.42
C HIS A 93 -16.51 14.81 -28.75
N THR A 94 -16.97 14.17 -29.82
CA THR A 94 -17.26 14.84 -31.10
C THR A 94 -18.52 15.71 -31.09
N GLU A 95 -19.44 15.50 -30.15
CA GLU A 95 -20.63 16.34 -29.99
C GLU A 95 -20.32 17.60 -29.16
N ASP A 96 -19.54 17.48 -28.07
CA ASP A 96 -19.13 18.63 -27.22
C ASP A 96 -18.20 19.62 -27.99
N GLU A 97 -17.33 19.14 -28.90
CA GLU A 97 -16.53 20.00 -29.79
C GLU A 97 -17.37 20.69 -30.89
N ALA A 98 -18.52 20.11 -31.27
CA ALA A 98 -19.43 20.72 -32.24
C ALA A 98 -20.31 21.81 -31.58
N ASP A 99 -20.89 21.53 -30.42
CA ASP A 99 -21.78 22.45 -29.69
C ASP A 99 -21.04 23.70 -29.17
N SER A 100 -19.74 23.57 -28.87
CA SER A 100 -18.87 24.71 -28.53
C SER A 100 -18.49 25.61 -29.72
N SER A 101 -18.86 25.25 -30.96
CA SER A 101 -18.56 26.03 -32.17
C SER A 101 -19.70 26.93 -32.68
N GLU A 102 -20.94 26.77 -32.19
CA GLU A 102 -22.11 27.53 -32.66
C GLU A 102 -22.45 28.76 -31.78
N THR A 103 -21.66 29.84 -31.91
CA THR A 103 -22.16 31.21 -31.58
C THR A 103 -21.65 32.27 -32.57
N PRO A 104 -22.38 32.55 -33.67
CA PRO A 104 -22.06 33.64 -34.59
C PRO A 104 -22.59 35.00 -34.07
N GLY A 105 -21.80 35.68 -33.25
CA GLY A 105 -22.04 37.07 -32.83
C GLY A 105 -21.49 38.10 -33.82
N THR A 106 -22.33 38.98 -34.35
CA THR A 106 -22.01 39.90 -35.46
C THR A 106 -21.18 41.13 -35.07
N ALA A 107 -20.08 41.39 -35.81
CA ALA A 107 -19.47 42.71 -35.98
C ALA A 107 -18.70 42.78 -37.32
N SER A 108 -18.62 43.96 -37.95
CA SER A 108 -18.21 44.12 -39.36
C SER A 108 -17.02 45.05 -39.58
N ALA A 109 -16.19 44.69 -40.57
CA ALA A 109 -15.28 45.49 -41.40
C ALA A 109 -14.15 46.34 -40.76
N VAL A 110 -12.87 45.96 -41.01
CA VAL A 110 -11.83 46.58 -41.91
C VAL A 110 -10.65 45.58 -42.09
N GLY A 111 -9.99 45.38 -43.23
CA GLY A 111 -10.34 45.84 -44.59
C GLY A 111 -9.26 45.88 -45.72
N ALA A 112 -8.04 45.32 -45.62
CA ALA A 112 -7.01 45.46 -46.69
C ALA A 112 -6.02 44.27 -46.88
N ALA A 113 -6.06 43.67 -48.10
CA ALA A 113 -4.98 43.18 -49.01
C ALA A 113 -3.73 42.41 -48.49
N SER A 114 -3.09 41.49 -49.23
CA SER A 114 -3.40 40.70 -50.46
C SER A 114 -2.26 39.68 -50.71
N THR A 115 -2.42 38.80 -51.72
CA THR A 115 -1.44 37.85 -52.32
C THR A 115 -1.05 36.59 -51.51
N GLU A 116 -0.74 35.44 -52.10
CA GLU A 116 -1.21 34.75 -53.34
C GLU A 116 -0.76 33.28 -53.24
N ALA A 117 -1.47 32.31 -53.84
CA ALA A 117 -1.12 30.89 -53.75
C ALA A 117 0.04 30.49 -54.68
N PRO A 118 0.65 29.31 -54.47
CA PRO A 118 0.49 28.30 -55.51
C PRO A 118 0.29 26.86 -55.02
N GLN A 119 -0.33 26.05 -55.88
CA GLN A 119 -0.46 24.58 -55.79
C GLN A 119 0.70 23.86 -56.55
N PRO A 120 0.86 22.53 -56.39
CA PRO A 120 2.09 21.81 -56.77
C PRO A 120 2.05 21.15 -58.16
N ALA A 121 3.23 20.84 -58.72
CA ALA A 121 3.38 19.86 -59.81
C ALA A 121 4.81 19.24 -59.90
N ASP A 122 4.83 17.92 -60.08
CA ASP A 122 5.75 17.07 -60.87
C ASP A 122 7.26 16.92 -60.61
N ALA A 123 7.73 15.72 -61.01
CA ALA A 123 9.08 15.17 -60.86
C ALA A 123 9.96 15.36 -62.11
N PRO A 124 11.22 14.89 -62.08
CA PRO A 124 11.67 14.03 -63.17
C PRO A 124 12.49 12.79 -62.74
N SER A 125 12.78 11.92 -63.71
CA SER A 125 13.31 10.55 -63.54
C SER A 125 14.66 10.29 -64.24
N ALA A 126 15.30 9.13 -63.92
CA ALA A 126 16.35 8.42 -64.68
C ALA A 126 17.78 9.05 -64.67
N GLU A 127 18.95 8.39 -64.87
CA GLU A 127 19.45 7.04 -65.25
C GLU A 127 20.85 6.80 -64.58
N ALA A 128 21.57 5.66 -64.59
CA ALA A 128 21.29 4.21 -64.66
C ALA A 128 22.61 3.38 -64.54
N GLY A 129 22.51 2.05 -64.25
CA GLY A 129 23.58 1.04 -64.44
C GLY A 129 24.44 0.64 -63.22
N GLN A 130 25.02 -0.56 -63.08
CA GLN A 130 24.83 -1.91 -63.67
C GLN A 130 25.90 -2.89 -63.09
N GLY A 131 25.58 -4.20 -62.96
CA GLY A 131 26.53 -5.31 -62.66
C GLY A 131 26.85 -5.55 -61.17
N GLY A 132 26.99 -6.77 -60.63
CA GLY A 132 26.80 -8.17 -61.09
C GLY A 132 27.28 -9.10 -59.94
N ALA A 133 26.53 -10.09 -59.41
CA ALA A 133 26.05 -11.37 -59.98
C ALA A 133 27.08 -12.53 -59.99
N VAL A 134 27.06 -13.41 -58.96
CA VAL A 134 27.29 -14.90 -58.90
C VAL A 134 27.31 -15.34 -57.41
N ALA A 135 26.96 -16.55 -56.94
CA ALA A 135 26.16 -17.71 -57.39
C ALA A 135 25.74 -18.51 -56.12
N GLY A 136 24.57 -19.19 -56.02
CA GLY A 136 24.39 -20.65 -56.18
C GLY A 136 24.87 -21.48 -54.95
N THR A 137 24.22 -22.53 -54.41
CA THR A 137 23.06 -23.40 -54.76
C THR A 137 22.59 -24.13 -53.47
N ALA A 138 21.31 -24.23 -53.11
CA ALA A 138 20.33 -25.28 -53.47
C ALA A 138 20.67 -26.75 -53.07
N ALA A 139 19.77 -27.40 -52.30
CA ALA A 139 19.57 -28.86 -52.23
C ALA A 139 18.17 -29.21 -51.64
N VAL A 140 17.57 -30.34 -52.06
CA VAL A 140 16.19 -30.79 -51.75
C VAL A 140 16.18 -32.29 -51.36
N ASN A 141 15.11 -32.75 -50.69
CA ASN A 141 14.82 -34.12 -50.19
C ASN A 141 15.01 -35.28 -51.21
N PRO A 142 15.13 -36.54 -50.73
CA PRO A 142 14.02 -37.50 -50.54
C PRO A 142 14.01 -38.07 -49.09
N GLY A 143 13.10 -38.92 -48.57
CA GLY A 143 12.12 -39.85 -49.16
C GLY A 143 12.61 -41.31 -49.01
N ASP A 144 11.85 -42.34 -48.59
CA ASP A 144 10.44 -42.47 -48.15
C ASP A 144 10.23 -43.82 -47.37
N ALA A 145 8.97 -44.26 -47.15
CA ALA A 145 8.48 -45.65 -46.95
C ALA A 145 8.01 -46.18 -45.55
N ASP A 146 6.72 -45.93 -45.26
CA ASP A 146 5.60 -46.92 -45.18
C ASP A 146 5.39 -47.99 -44.07
N ALA A 147 4.10 -48.35 -43.91
CA ALA A 147 3.45 -49.41 -43.12
C ALA A 147 3.51 -49.33 -41.57
N GLY A 148 2.44 -49.59 -40.80
CA GLY A 148 1.02 -49.87 -41.12
C GLY A 148 0.28 -50.42 -39.88
N GLY A 149 -1.06 -50.24 -39.76
CA GLY A 149 -1.85 -50.85 -38.67
C GLY A 149 -3.17 -50.14 -38.33
N ALA A 150 -4.30 -50.84 -38.53
CA ALA A 150 -5.68 -50.37 -38.28
C ALA A 150 -6.34 -51.11 -37.07
N PRO A 151 -7.57 -50.76 -36.62
CA PRO A 151 -8.07 -51.00 -35.24
C PRO A 151 -8.97 -52.26 -35.07
N PRO A 152 -9.49 -52.49 -33.84
CA PRO A 152 -10.95 -52.44 -33.57
C PRO A 152 -11.32 -51.68 -32.25
N ALA A 153 -12.47 -50.99 -32.09
CA ALA A 153 -13.86 -51.43 -31.78
C ALA A 153 -14.03 -52.16 -30.42
N ALA A 154 -15.10 -52.04 -29.60
CA ALA A 154 -16.43 -51.36 -29.61
C ALA A 154 -16.88 -51.09 -28.13
N GLY A 155 -18.04 -50.54 -27.72
CA GLY A 155 -19.31 -50.07 -28.34
C GLY A 155 -20.04 -49.04 -27.41
N ALA A 156 -21.06 -48.29 -27.83
CA ALA A 156 -22.51 -48.63 -27.93
C ALA A 156 -23.17 -48.98 -26.55
N ALA A 157 -24.35 -48.49 -26.12
CA ALA A 157 -25.45 -47.67 -26.69
C ALA A 157 -26.22 -46.96 -25.51
N GLY A 158 -27.28 -46.15 -25.64
CA GLY A 158 -28.03 -45.62 -26.79
C GLY A 158 -29.36 -44.90 -26.39
N ALA A 159 -30.10 -44.44 -27.41
CA ALA A 159 -31.54 -44.13 -27.48
C ALA A 159 -32.22 -43.02 -26.61
N LYS A 160 -33.02 -42.19 -27.30
CA LYS A 160 -34.11 -41.32 -26.77
C LYS A 160 -35.34 -42.15 -26.33
N PRO A 161 -36.34 -41.53 -25.66
CA PRO A 161 -37.53 -41.13 -26.43
C PRO A 161 -38.02 -39.69 -26.14
N ALA A 162 -39.18 -39.31 -26.68
CA ALA A 162 -39.76 -37.96 -26.62
C ALA A 162 -41.28 -37.98 -26.37
N SER A 163 -41.80 -36.88 -25.81
CA SER A 163 -43.20 -36.41 -25.82
C SER A 163 -43.20 -34.92 -25.39
N ALA A 164 -43.91 -33.95 -25.97
CA ALA A 164 -45.34 -33.83 -26.31
C ALA A 164 -46.24 -33.91 -25.06
N GLY A 165 -47.11 -32.94 -24.73
CA GLY A 165 -47.47 -31.65 -25.36
C GLY A 165 -48.53 -30.93 -24.50
N LEU A 166 -49.34 -30.04 -25.10
CA LEU A 166 -50.40 -29.18 -24.50
C LEU A 166 -49.84 -27.94 -23.76
N ALA A 167 -50.04 -26.67 -24.17
CA ALA A 167 -51.14 -25.93 -24.79
C ALA A 167 -52.21 -25.39 -23.81
N SER A 168 -52.28 -24.07 -23.70
CA SER A 168 -53.53 -23.30 -23.59
C SER A 168 -53.27 -21.86 -24.06
N ALA A 169 -54.24 -21.25 -24.74
CA ALA A 169 -54.10 -19.93 -25.35
C ALA A 169 -55.33 -19.06 -25.12
N GLY A 170 -55.09 -17.76 -24.92
CA GLY A 170 -55.85 -16.71 -25.60
C GLY A 170 -57.18 -16.21 -24.99
N GLY A 171 -57.24 -14.88 -24.84
CA GLY A 171 -58.46 -14.07 -24.88
C GLY A 171 -59.14 -13.80 -23.53
N LYS A 172 -59.83 -12.69 -23.31
CA LYS A 172 -59.94 -11.36 -23.98
C LYS A 172 -61.07 -10.62 -23.25
N ALA A 173 -60.91 -9.31 -22.96
CA ALA A 173 -61.98 -8.35 -22.60
C ALA A 173 -62.78 -8.63 -21.29
N ALA A 174 -63.35 -7.68 -20.56
CA ALA A 174 -63.79 -6.32 -20.88
C ALA A 174 -63.89 -5.43 -19.62
N ALA A 175 -63.98 -4.11 -19.80
CA ALA A 175 -64.29 -3.14 -18.74
C ALA A 175 -65.81 -3.00 -18.49
N PRO A 176 -66.23 -2.41 -17.35
CA PRO A 176 -66.76 -1.02 -17.37
C PRO A 176 -66.21 -0.18 -16.17
N VAL A 177 -66.07 1.18 -16.17
CA VAL A 177 -67.00 2.29 -16.52
C VAL A 177 -68.15 2.36 -15.47
N ARG A 178 -68.42 3.43 -14.68
CA ARG A 178 -68.21 4.90 -14.81
C ARG A 178 -68.47 5.66 -13.47
N ALA A 179 -67.89 6.87 -13.32
CA ALA A 179 -68.46 8.11 -12.70
C ALA A 179 -68.93 8.10 -11.20
N ALA A 180 -69.10 9.24 -10.47
CA ALA A 180 -69.01 10.68 -10.80
C ALA A 180 -68.77 11.58 -9.55
N GLY A 181 -68.28 12.81 -9.78
CA GLY A 181 -68.65 14.04 -9.02
C GLY A 181 -67.95 14.30 -7.68
N GLY A 182 -67.73 15.55 -7.25
CA GLY A 182 -68.01 16.86 -7.85
C GLY A 182 -67.27 17.99 -7.11
N GLU A 183 -67.27 19.20 -7.66
CA GLU A 183 -66.37 20.31 -7.28
C GLU A 183 -66.85 21.21 -6.13
N ALA A 184 -65.91 21.89 -5.45
CA ALA A 184 -66.13 23.24 -4.89
C ALA A 184 -64.81 24.04 -4.81
N ARG A 185 -64.84 25.28 -5.34
CA ARG A 185 -63.83 26.35 -5.30
C ARG A 185 -64.53 27.64 -4.79
N PRO A 186 -63.91 28.84 -4.76
CA PRO A 186 -62.64 29.30 -4.17
C PRO A 186 -62.83 30.61 -3.33
N ARG A 187 -61.73 31.24 -2.86
CA ARG A 187 -61.40 32.70 -2.87
C ARG A 187 -60.19 32.97 -1.95
N GLU A 188 -59.02 33.38 -2.45
CA GLU A 188 -58.59 34.66 -3.06
C GLU A 188 -57.98 35.68 -2.08
N ALA A 189 -56.64 35.77 -2.07
CA ALA A 189 -55.86 37.01 -1.93
C ALA A 189 -54.39 36.80 -2.38
N ARG A 190 -53.82 37.78 -3.09
CA ARG A 190 -52.39 37.96 -3.45
C ARG A 190 -51.98 39.39 -2.96
N PRO A 191 -50.73 39.90 -3.11
CA PRO A 191 -49.43 39.29 -3.43
C PRO A 191 -48.31 39.64 -2.39
N GLY A 192 -47.08 39.14 -2.60
CA GLY A 192 -45.87 39.58 -1.90
C GLY A 192 -44.63 38.81 -2.36
N GLU A 193 -43.51 39.49 -2.62
CA GLU A 193 -42.39 38.95 -3.42
C GLU A 193 -41.25 38.34 -2.59
N ALA A 194 -40.77 37.16 -3.02
CA ALA A 194 -39.36 36.76 -3.00
C ALA A 194 -39.18 35.50 -3.88
N ARG A 195 -38.20 35.50 -4.80
CA ARG A 195 -37.85 34.32 -5.62
C ARG A 195 -36.62 33.61 -5.05
N PRO A 196 -36.71 32.35 -4.62
CA PRO A 196 -35.61 31.40 -4.76
C PRO A 196 -35.62 30.89 -6.21
N GLY A 197 -34.46 30.89 -6.89
CA GLY A 197 -34.35 30.25 -8.20
C GLY A 197 -34.46 28.73 -8.06
N GLU A 198 -35.42 28.12 -8.75
CA GLU A 198 -35.48 26.66 -8.87
C GLU A 198 -34.28 26.17 -9.69
N ALA A 199 -33.34 25.50 -9.02
CA ALA A 199 -32.30 24.75 -9.70
C ALA A 199 -32.96 23.60 -10.49
N ARG A 200 -32.72 23.57 -11.81
CA ARG A 200 -33.17 22.46 -12.65
C ARG A 200 -32.34 21.21 -12.32
N PRO A 201 -32.96 20.06 -12.03
CA PRO A 201 -32.21 18.81 -11.95
C PRO A 201 -31.88 18.35 -13.38
N GLY A 202 -30.59 18.35 -13.77
CA GLY A 202 -30.17 17.79 -15.06
C GLY A 202 -28.95 18.38 -15.77
N GLU A 203 -28.25 19.38 -15.24
CA GLU A 203 -27.05 19.97 -15.88
C GLU A 203 -25.81 19.90 -14.96
N ALA A 204 -25.23 18.71 -14.83
CA ALA A 204 -23.91 18.50 -14.24
C ALA A 204 -22.83 18.53 -15.33
N ARG A 205 -21.78 19.33 -15.17
CA ARG A 205 -20.67 19.43 -16.14
C ARG A 205 -19.61 18.35 -15.89
N PRO A 206 -18.87 17.88 -16.93
CA PRO A 206 -17.68 17.06 -16.72
C PRO A 206 -16.66 17.86 -15.88
N GLY A 207 -16.34 17.35 -14.69
CA GLY A 207 -15.48 18.03 -13.71
C GLY A 207 -16.11 18.23 -12.32
N GLU A 208 -17.42 17.98 -12.14
CA GLU A 208 -18.04 18.03 -10.82
C GLU A 208 -17.55 16.91 -9.90
N ALA A 209 -17.09 17.29 -8.70
CA ALA A 209 -16.52 16.38 -7.72
C ALA A 209 -17.56 15.41 -7.14
N PHE A 210 -17.17 14.15 -6.94
CA PHE A 210 -18.06 13.07 -6.53
C PHE A 210 -17.66 12.43 -5.20
N SER A 211 -18.63 12.14 -4.33
CA SER A 211 -18.44 11.38 -3.10
C SER A 211 -19.20 10.04 -3.12
N PRO A 212 -18.55 8.90 -2.81
CA PRO A 212 -19.26 7.62 -2.63
C PRO A 212 -20.34 7.63 -1.53
N ALA A 213 -20.38 8.67 -0.68
CA ALA A 213 -21.46 8.88 0.28
C ALA A 213 -22.83 9.08 -0.38
N ASP A 214 -22.86 9.55 -1.63
CA ASP A 214 -24.05 9.99 -2.37
C ASP A 214 -24.90 8.82 -2.91
N PHE A 215 -24.35 7.60 -2.96
CA PHE A 215 -25.15 6.40 -3.19
C PHE A 215 -26.11 6.18 -2.02
N ASP A 216 -27.40 5.96 -2.31
CA ASP A 216 -28.40 5.66 -1.29
C ASP A 216 -28.40 4.18 -0.84
N ASP A 217 -29.25 3.85 0.13
CA ASP A 217 -29.35 2.49 0.67
C ASP A 217 -30.06 1.51 -0.29
N ALA A 218 -30.85 2.01 -1.25
CA ALA A 218 -31.49 1.20 -2.28
C ALA A 218 -30.49 0.79 -3.37
N ALA A 219 -29.59 1.69 -3.78
CA ALA A 219 -28.47 1.44 -4.68
C ALA A 219 -27.48 0.44 -4.07
N LEU A 220 -27.13 0.60 -2.79
CA LEU A 220 -26.32 -0.38 -2.05
C LEU A 220 -26.97 -1.77 -2.04
N THR A 221 -28.27 -1.85 -1.74
CA THR A 221 -29.03 -3.12 -1.71
C THR A 221 -29.10 -3.77 -3.08
N THR A 222 -29.34 -2.97 -4.13
CA THR A 222 -29.43 -3.44 -5.52
C THR A 222 -28.08 -3.92 -6.06
N ALA A 223 -26.99 -3.22 -5.75
CA ALA A 223 -25.67 -3.58 -6.24
C ALA A 223 -25.11 -4.85 -5.56
N LEU A 224 -25.13 -4.87 -4.23
CA LEU A 224 -24.40 -5.84 -3.40
C LEU A 224 -25.25 -7.04 -2.96
N GLY A 225 -26.57 -6.85 -2.81
CA GLY A 225 -27.49 -7.87 -2.30
C GLY A 225 -27.40 -8.12 -0.78
N ALA A 226 -28.42 -8.81 -0.25
CA ALA A 226 -28.64 -8.96 1.19
C ALA A 226 -27.49 -9.66 1.94
N THR A 227 -26.87 -10.68 1.34
CA THR A 227 -25.77 -11.43 1.99
C THR A 227 -24.54 -10.56 2.22
N ALA A 228 -24.15 -9.75 1.23
CA ALA A 228 -23.01 -8.84 1.34
C ALA A 228 -23.28 -7.72 2.36
N LEU A 229 -24.49 -7.18 2.40
CA LEU A 229 -24.90 -6.19 3.41
C LEU A 229 -24.91 -6.78 4.84
N ALA A 230 -25.42 -8.01 5.02
CA ALA A 230 -25.39 -8.68 6.32
C ALA A 230 -23.96 -8.95 6.80
N GLN A 231 -23.05 -9.32 5.90
CA GLN A 231 -21.61 -9.42 6.19
C GLN A 231 -21.00 -8.06 6.54
N ALA A 232 -21.33 -7.00 5.79
CA ALA A 232 -20.86 -5.64 6.05
C ALA A 232 -21.28 -5.15 7.44
N THR A 233 -22.54 -5.36 7.84
CA THR A 233 -23.02 -5.02 9.19
C THR A 233 -22.24 -5.74 10.30
N ARG A 234 -21.91 -7.03 10.11
CA ARG A 234 -21.07 -7.77 11.06
C ARG A 234 -19.65 -7.24 11.14
N PHE A 235 -19.07 -6.80 10.02
CA PHE A 235 -17.74 -6.18 10.01
C PHE A 235 -17.77 -4.78 10.61
N ALA A 236 -18.79 -3.97 10.35
CA ALA A 236 -18.95 -2.65 10.96
C ALA A 236 -19.09 -2.73 12.49
N ALA A 237 -19.72 -3.78 13.01
CA ALA A 237 -19.79 -4.05 14.46
C ALA A 237 -18.42 -4.35 15.11
N GLN A 238 -17.39 -4.73 14.32
CA GLN A 238 -16.00 -4.88 14.81
C GLN A 238 -15.26 -3.54 14.91
N GLN A 239 -15.92 -2.43 14.52
CA GLN A 239 -15.39 -1.07 14.51
C GLN A 239 -14.03 -0.96 13.79
N PRO A 240 -13.96 -1.29 12.49
CA PRO A 240 -12.72 -1.21 11.73
C PRO A 240 -12.31 0.25 11.53
N THR A 241 -11.01 0.53 11.64
CA THR A 241 -10.46 1.78 11.10
C THR A 241 -10.51 1.73 9.58
N VAL A 242 -11.06 2.77 8.97
CA VAL A 242 -11.06 2.97 7.51
C VAL A 242 -10.41 4.33 7.24
N ARG A 243 -9.52 4.38 6.25
CA ARG A 243 -8.99 5.63 5.71
C ARG A 243 -9.73 5.95 4.42
N VAL A 244 -10.24 7.17 4.29
CA VAL A 244 -10.96 7.64 3.10
C VAL A 244 -10.17 8.76 2.43
N GLN A 245 -9.87 8.56 1.16
CA GLN A 245 -9.30 9.59 0.29
C GLN A 245 -10.44 10.10 -0.60
N PRO A 246 -10.81 11.40 -0.52
CA PRO A 246 -11.83 11.98 -1.38
C PRO A 246 -11.39 11.98 -2.85
N TRP A 247 -12.31 12.36 -3.73
CA TRP A 247 -11.96 12.63 -5.13
C TRP A 247 -10.88 13.73 -5.22
N GLN A 248 -9.80 13.46 -5.96
CA GLN A 248 -8.69 14.38 -6.18
C GLN A 248 -8.45 14.66 -7.68
N GLY A 249 -9.24 14.07 -8.57
CA GLY A 249 -9.15 14.27 -10.03
C GLY A 249 -9.63 13.07 -10.82
N ALA A 250 -9.66 13.17 -12.15
CA ALA A 250 -10.08 12.06 -13.03
C ALA A 250 -9.18 10.82 -12.89
N ASP A 251 -7.87 11.02 -12.72
CA ASP A 251 -6.89 9.96 -12.49
C ASP A 251 -6.73 9.59 -11.00
N ALA A 252 -7.42 10.28 -10.09
CA ALA A 252 -7.38 10.06 -8.65
C ALA A 252 -8.81 9.88 -8.08
N PRO A 253 -9.47 8.74 -8.39
CA PRO A 253 -10.83 8.44 -7.95
C PRO A 253 -10.93 8.22 -6.43
N PRO A 254 -12.14 8.34 -5.84
CA PRO A 254 -12.33 8.13 -4.41
C PRO A 254 -11.90 6.72 -4.00
N LEU A 255 -11.20 6.65 -2.86
CA LEU A 255 -10.59 5.44 -2.34
C LEU A 255 -10.96 5.25 -0.87
N ALA A 256 -11.34 4.03 -0.49
CA ALA A 256 -11.35 3.62 0.91
C ALA A 256 -10.30 2.52 1.14
N ARG A 257 -9.30 2.81 1.98
CA ARG A 257 -8.36 1.81 2.51
C ARG A 257 -8.95 1.23 3.80
N LEU A 258 -9.54 0.04 3.69
CA LEU A 258 -9.95 -0.77 4.85
C LEU A 258 -8.74 -1.57 5.35
N PRO A 259 -8.77 -2.17 6.56
CA PRO A 259 -7.61 -2.84 7.14
C PRO A 259 -6.99 -3.95 6.28
N MET A 260 -7.80 -4.59 5.42
CA MET A 260 -7.41 -5.75 4.63
C MET A 260 -7.51 -5.56 3.11
N CYS A 261 -8.14 -4.48 2.67
CA CYS A 261 -8.56 -4.34 1.29
C CYS A 261 -8.81 -2.88 0.93
N THR A 262 -8.67 -2.58 -0.34
CA THR A 262 -8.82 -1.25 -0.91
C THR A 262 -10.01 -1.22 -1.86
N VAL A 263 -10.94 -0.29 -1.65
CA VAL A 263 -12.11 -0.09 -2.51
C VAL A 263 -11.92 1.19 -3.34
N ARG A 264 -12.01 1.06 -4.66
CA ARG A 264 -11.97 2.17 -5.65
C ARG A 264 -13.37 2.39 -6.23
N PHE A 265 -13.76 3.65 -6.39
CA PHE A 265 -15.04 4.02 -7.00
C PHE A 265 -14.79 4.72 -8.35
N PHE A 266 -15.09 4.05 -9.46
CA PHE A 266 -14.81 4.56 -10.82
C PHE A 266 -16.01 5.24 -11.50
N SER A 267 -17.17 5.32 -10.85
CA SER A 267 -18.36 6.03 -11.35
C SER A 267 -19.20 6.54 -10.19
N ARG A 268 -19.86 7.68 -10.40
CA ARG A 268 -20.87 8.25 -9.48
C ARG A 268 -22.27 7.71 -9.71
N HIS A 269 -22.53 7.16 -10.89
CA HIS A 269 -23.84 6.66 -11.30
C HIS A 269 -23.99 5.13 -11.19
N ASN A 270 -22.89 4.37 -11.15
CA ASN A 270 -22.94 2.90 -11.18
C ASN A 270 -21.98 2.24 -10.17
N LEU A 271 -22.52 1.87 -9.01
CA LEU A 271 -21.79 1.22 -7.92
C LEU A 271 -21.23 -0.17 -8.29
N GLN A 272 -21.73 -0.84 -9.34
CA GLN A 272 -21.13 -2.11 -9.81
C GLN A 272 -19.75 -1.93 -10.45
N LEU A 273 -19.39 -0.70 -10.81
CA LEU A 273 -18.06 -0.34 -11.29
C LEU A 273 -17.07 -0.14 -10.12
N ALA A 274 -17.50 -0.17 -8.86
CA ALA A 274 -16.58 -0.17 -7.73
C ALA A 274 -15.78 -1.49 -7.66
N ARG A 275 -14.46 -1.39 -7.45
CA ARG A 275 -13.55 -2.54 -7.34
C ARG A 275 -12.97 -2.66 -5.95
N CYS A 276 -12.83 -3.90 -5.49
CA CYS A 276 -12.14 -4.26 -4.27
C CYS A 276 -11.07 -5.31 -4.59
N ASP A 277 -9.87 -5.13 -4.08
CA ASP A 277 -8.73 -6.08 -4.19
C ASP A 277 -8.90 -7.40 -3.40
N CYS A 278 -10.05 -7.64 -2.78
CA CYS A 278 -10.37 -8.92 -2.14
C CYS A 278 -10.75 -10.00 -3.18
N VAL A 279 -10.77 -11.28 -2.76
CA VAL A 279 -11.11 -12.45 -3.61
C VAL A 279 -12.42 -12.29 -4.42
N ALA A 280 -13.39 -11.52 -3.94
CA ALA A 280 -14.64 -11.29 -4.67
C ALA A 280 -14.51 -10.26 -5.82
N GLY A 281 -13.48 -9.42 -5.85
CA GLY A 281 -13.18 -8.43 -6.90
C GLY A 281 -14.15 -7.23 -7.00
N GLY A 282 -15.41 -7.42 -6.62
CA GLY A 282 -16.49 -6.44 -6.63
C GLY A 282 -17.70 -7.00 -5.89
N ARG A 283 -18.76 -6.20 -5.73
CA ARG A 283 -20.04 -6.62 -5.09
C ARG A 283 -19.91 -7.18 -3.67
N CYS A 284 -18.80 -6.91 -3.00
CA CYS A 284 -18.47 -7.47 -1.70
C CYS A 284 -18.89 -6.56 -0.53
N ALA A 285 -18.89 -7.12 0.68
CA ALA A 285 -19.20 -6.40 1.92
C ALA A 285 -18.35 -5.12 2.13
N HIS A 286 -17.12 -5.09 1.62
CA HIS A 286 -16.21 -3.95 1.78
C HIS A 286 -16.69 -2.70 1.04
N VAL A 287 -17.46 -2.84 -0.04
CA VAL A 287 -18.04 -1.70 -0.77
C VAL A 287 -19.05 -0.95 0.10
N ALA A 288 -19.89 -1.68 0.85
CA ALA A 288 -20.82 -1.06 1.80
C ALA A 288 -20.10 -0.37 2.97
N LEU A 289 -19.08 -1.03 3.55
CA LEU A 289 -18.24 -0.44 4.59
C LEU A 289 -17.57 0.86 4.11
N ALA A 290 -17.06 0.89 2.88
CA ALA A 290 -16.46 2.07 2.27
C ALA A 290 -17.48 3.21 2.12
N VAL A 291 -18.69 2.95 1.59
CA VAL A 291 -19.76 3.95 1.49
C VAL A 291 -20.16 4.48 2.87
N TRP A 292 -20.33 3.62 3.88
CA TRP A 292 -20.62 4.07 5.25
C TRP A 292 -19.48 4.89 5.87
N ALA A 293 -18.22 4.56 5.56
CA ALA A 293 -17.07 5.37 5.99
C ALA A 293 -17.07 6.76 5.33
N PHE A 294 -17.32 6.86 4.03
CA PHE A 294 -17.50 8.15 3.35
C PHE A 294 -18.66 8.97 3.94
N ARG A 295 -19.80 8.33 4.24
CA ARG A 295 -20.95 8.98 4.92
C ARG A 295 -20.64 9.46 6.35
N GLN A 296 -19.82 8.71 7.10
CA GLN A 296 -19.40 9.09 8.47
C GLN A 296 -18.36 10.22 8.45
N ALA A 297 -17.40 10.16 7.53
CA ALA A 297 -16.27 11.08 7.46
C ALA A 297 -16.65 12.43 6.82
N ARG A 298 -17.44 12.38 5.74
CA ARG A 298 -17.79 13.52 4.87
C ARG A 298 -16.56 14.37 4.49
N PRO A 299 -15.51 13.79 3.89
CA PRO A 299 -14.36 14.57 3.44
C PRO A 299 -14.77 15.52 2.30
N ALA A 300 -14.18 16.70 2.26
CA ALA A 300 -14.36 17.62 1.14
C ALA A 300 -13.57 17.12 -0.10
N PRO A 301 -14.02 17.40 -1.34
CA PRO A 301 -13.21 17.19 -2.52
C PRO A 301 -11.85 17.89 -2.42
N GLY A 302 -10.78 17.23 -2.84
CA GLY A 302 -9.42 17.74 -2.71
C GLY A 302 -8.82 17.75 -1.29
N GLU A 303 -9.58 17.36 -0.25
CA GLU A 303 -9.05 17.20 1.11
C GLU A 303 -8.03 16.04 1.18
N GLY A 304 -7.21 16.02 2.23
CA GLY A 304 -6.30 14.92 2.52
C GLY A 304 -7.02 13.60 2.84
N GLU A 305 -6.25 12.52 2.95
CA GLU A 305 -6.79 11.26 3.48
C GLU A 305 -7.22 11.44 4.94
N ARG A 306 -8.49 11.11 5.25
CA ARG A 306 -9.03 11.19 6.60
C ARG A 306 -9.24 9.81 7.18
N VAL A 307 -8.90 9.64 8.46
CA VAL A 307 -8.94 8.33 9.12
C VAL A 307 -9.99 8.29 10.23
N LEU A 308 -10.81 7.25 10.23
CA LEU A 308 -11.91 7.09 11.18
C LEU A 308 -12.10 5.64 11.59
N THR A 309 -12.53 5.45 12.84
CA THR A 309 -13.14 4.19 13.27
C THR A 309 -14.62 4.19 12.85
N LEU A 310 -15.00 3.27 11.95
CA LEU A 310 -16.38 3.12 11.50
C LEU A 310 -17.23 2.59 12.66
N ARG A 311 -18.24 3.35 13.11
CA ARG A 311 -19.00 3.02 14.33
C ARG A 311 -20.10 1.97 14.12
N GLY A 312 -20.50 1.75 12.87
CA GLY A 312 -21.60 0.86 12.47
C GLY A 312 -22.08 1.19 11.05
N PRO A 313 -23.21 0.61 10.60
CA PRO A 313 -23.90 1.06 9.40
C PRO A 313 -24.35 2.51 9.53
N VAL A 314 -24.09 3.34 8.52
CA VAL A 314 -24.48 4.76 8.51
C VAL A 314 -25.50 4.96 7.38
N PRO A 315 -26.80 5.15 7.66
CA PRO A 315 -27.83 5.23 6.62
C PRO A 315 -27.71 6.52 5.78
N PHE A 316 -28.32 6.51 4.60
CA PHE A 316 -28.28 7.66 3.70
C PHE A 316 -28.96 8.89 4.34
N GLY A 317 -28.41 10.09 4.08
CA GLY A 317 -28.92 11.34 4.64
C GLY A 317 -28.75 11.52 6.15
N ALA A 318 -28.15 10.56 6.89
CA ALA A 318 -27.92 10.67 8.32
C ALA A 318 -27.04 11.88 8.67
N VAL A 319 -27.66 12.95 9.20
CA VAL A 319 -26.95 14.09 9.76
C VAL A 319 -26.16 13.60 10.97
N ALA A 320 -24.88 13.94 11.06
CA ALA A 320 -24.07 13.61 12.22
C ALA A 320 -24.74 14.20 13.47
N ALA A 321 -25.05 13.34 14.45
CA ALA A 321 -25.57 13.80 15.73
C ALA A 321 -24.49 14.60 16.45
N THR A 322 -24.53 15.93 16.29
CA THR A 322 -23.91 16.85 17.24
C THR A 322 -24.52 16.53 18.60
N ALA A 323 -23.69 16.08 19.55
CA ALA A 323 -24.16 15.73 20.88
C ALA A 323 -24.67 17.00 21.59
N SER A 324 -25.98 17.22 21.54
CA SER A 324 -26.63 18.29 22.32
C SER A 324 -26.48 17.97 23.81
N PRO A 325 -25.87 18.86 24.60
CA PRO A 325 -25.58 18.60 26.00
C PRO A 325 -26.77 18.97 26.89
N ASP A 326 -27.80 18.12 26.96
CA ASP A 326 -28.79 18.23 28.04
C ASP A 326 -29.56 16.92 28.31
N SER A 327 -28.97 16.06 29.14
CA SER A 327 -29.69 15.08 29.95
C SER A 327 -28.86 14.68 31.17
N ALA A 328 -28.54 15.65 32.02
CA ALA A 328 -27.92 15.37 33.31
C ALA A 328 -28.95 14.74 34.26
N LEU A 329 -28.61 13.60 34.85
CA LEU A 329 -29.27 13.06 36.04
C LEU A 329 -28.26 13.04 37.19
N PRO A 330 -28.71 13.28 38.44
CA PRO A 330 -27.85 13.81 39.48
C PRO A 330 -26.84 12.80 40.01
N ALA A 331 -25.65 13.31 40.34
CA ALA A 331 -24.65 12.58 41.07
C ALA A 331 -25.05 12.43 42.54
N ASP A 332 -24.94 11.22 43.07
CA ASP A 332 -24.70 10.96 44.49
C ASP A 332 -24.05 9.58 44.68
N ALA A 333 -23.34 9.43 45.81
CA ALA A 333 -22.61 8.22 46.24
C ALA A 333 -21.27 7.88 45.51
N VAL A 334 -20.26 8.75 45.68
CA VAL A 334 -18.85 8.32 45.72
C VAL A 334 -18.20 8.84 47.01
N ALA A 335 -17.92 7.95 47.97
CA ALA A 335 -17.17 8.28 49.19
C ALA A 335 -16.46 7.04 49.76
N ALA A 336 -15.11 7.11 49.84
CA ALA A 336 -14.20 6.11 50.42
C ALA A 336 -14.23 4.70 49.73
N VAL A 337 -13.16 3.92 49.69
CA VAL A 337 -12.02 3.78 50.62
C VAL A 337 -10.70 3.68 49.87
N ALA A 338 -9.65 4.35 50.38
CA ALA A 338 -8.26 4.07 50.02
C ALA A 338 -7.67 3.06 51.01
N GLY A 339 -6.85 2.13 50.52
CA GLY A 339 -5.96 1.29 51.35
C GLY A 339 -6.41 -0.16 51.54
N ALA A 340 -5.94 -1.04 50.64
CA ALA A 340 -5.62 -2.45 50.93
C ALA A 340 -4.78 -3.03 49.79
N GLU A 341 -3.59 -3.55 50.10
CA GLU A 341 -2.95 -4.57 49.25
C GLU A 341 -3.73 -5.88 49.37
N PRO A 342 -3.79 -6.71 48.31
CA PRO A 342 -4.02 -8.14 48.45
C PRO A 342 -2.77 -8.95 48.09
N ALA A 343 -2.35 -9.79 49.04
CA ALA A 343 -1.26 -10.73 48.87
C ALA A 343 -1.55 -11.84 47.84
N ALA A 344 -0.49 -12.48 47.37
CA ALA A 344 -0.57 -13.55 46.37
C ALA A 344 -1.40 -14.77 46.84
N ALA A 345 -2.29 -15.24 45.96
CA ALA A 345 -2.95 -16.53 46.07
C ALA A 345 -2.63 -17.39 44.83
N VAL A 346 -1.79 -18.41 45.00
CA VAL A 346 -1.44 -19.37 43.95
C VAL A 346 -2.61 -20.34 43.76
N VAL A 347 -3.25 -20.30 42.58
CA VAL A 347 -4.26 -21.28 42.18
C VAL A 347 -3.72 -22.15 41.04
N SER A 348 -3.29 -23.36 41.39
CA SER A 348 -2.81 -24.35 40.42
C SER A 348 -3.97 -24.95 39.61
N PRO A 349 -3.88 -25.04 38.26
CA PRO A 349 -4.92 -25.65 37.45
C PRO A 349 -4.97 -27.17 37.64
N ARG A 350 -6.14 -27.70 38.00
CA ARG A 350 -6.39 -29.14 38.15
C ARG A 350 -6.48 -29.80 36.76
N ARG A 351 -5.58 -30.75 36.47
CA ARG A 351 -5.69 -31.62 35.28
C ARG A 351 -6.96 -32.47 35.33
N ALA A 352 -7.80 -32.40 34.30
CA ALA A 352 -8.80 -33.42 34.01
C ALA A 352 -8.29 -34.33 32.88
N ARG A 353 -8.26 -35.65 33.11
CA ARG A 353 -7.92 -36.65 32.09
C ARG A 353 -9.18 -37.35 31.58
N GLY A 354 -9.46 -37.19 30.29
CA GLY A 354 -9.85 -38.25 29.35
C GLY A 354 -11.17 -39.02 29.56
N ALA A 355 -12.04 -38.92 28.55
CA ALA A 355 -12.91 -40.00 28.11
C ALA A 355 -13.01 -39.97 26.57
N LYS A 356 -13.01 -41.14 25.91
CA LYS A 356 -13.19 -41.28 24.45
C LYS A 356 -14.61 -41.80 24.15
N ALA A 357 -15.31 -41.17 23.22
CA ALA A 357 -16.28 -41.77 22.30
C ALA A 357 -16.54 -40.76 21.16
N GLY A 358 -16.81 -41.23 19.94
CA GLY A 358 -16.89 -40.35 18.77
C GLY A 358 -18.22 -40.39 18.04
N ALA A 359 -18.50 -39.33 17.29
CA ALA A 359 -19.34 -39.28 16.09
C ALA A 359 -19.01 -37.96 15.37
N GLY A 360 -18.91 -37.96 14.04
CA GLY A 360 -18.64 -36.74 13.29
C GLY A 360 -19.88 -35.86 13.19
N LEU A 361 -19.69 -34.54 13.32
CA LEU A 361 -20.64 -33.48 12.99
C LEU A 361 -19.86 -32.20 12.65
N ASP A 362 -20.43 -31.37 11.79
CA ASP A 362 -19.72 -30.30 11.08
C ASP A 362 -19.25 -29.15 11.98
N THR A 363 -18.04 -28.65 11.74
CA THR A 363 -17.38 -27.60 12.52
C THR A 363 -17.33 -26.28 11.75
N ASP A 364 -18.48 -25.61 11.62
CA ASP A 364 -18.55 -24.27 11.03
C ASP A 364 -19.77 -23.46 11.54
N SER A 365 -19.86 -23.17 12.85
CA SER A 365 -20.93 -22.32 13.43
C SER A 365 -20.75 -21.80 14.88
N ALA A 366 -19.68 -22.13 15.62
CA ALA A 366 -19.67 -21.92 17.09
C ALA A 366 -18.36 -21.38 17.70
N GLU A 367 -17.99 -20.14 17.36
CA GLU A 367 -17.19 -19.26 18.24
C GLU A 367 -17.48 -17.78 17.88
N TYR A 368 -17.18 -16.84 18.79
CA TYR A 368 -17.62 -15.43 18.80
C TYR A 368 -19.07 -15.14 19.24
N ALA A 369 -19.33 -15.26 20.55
CA ALA A 369 -20.50 -14.66 21.19
C ALA A 369 -20.26 -14.26 22.67
N ILE A 370 -19.26 -13.42 22.95
CA ILE A 370 -19.26 -12.55 24.16
C ILE A 370 -18.80 -11.15 23.74
N VAL A 371 -19.77 -10.27 23.42
CA VAL A 371 -19.53 -8.83 23.35
C VAL A 371 -19.96 -8.27 24.70
N ASP A 372 -19.01 -8.00 25.58
CA ASP A 372 -19.31 -7.37 26.86
C ASP A 372 -19.60 -5.88 26.62
N ALA A 373 -20.90 -5.54 26.56
CA ALA A 373 -21.40 -4.20 26.25
C ALA A 373 -21.11 -3.13 27.34
N ARG A 374 -20.24 -3.46 28.29
CA ARG A 374 -19.71 -2.57 29.34
C ARG A 374 -18.20 -2.37 29.26
N GLY A 375 -17.53 -3.03 28.32
CA GLY A 375 -16.12 -2.82 28.02
C GLY A 375 -15.86 -1.48 27.33
N ASP A 376 -14.61 -1.05 27.38
CA ASP A 376 -14.05 0.15 26.75
C ASP A 376 -13.97 0.11 25.21
N GLY A 377 -14.72 -0.80 24.58
CA GLY A 377 -14.63 -1.14 23.16
C GLY A 377 -13.37 -1.93 22.81
N PHE A 378 -12.19 -1.45 23.18
CA PHE A 378 -10.88 -1.88 22.66
C PHE A 378 -10.14 -2.95 23.48
N GLY A 379 -10.60 -3.23 24.71
CA GLY A 379 -10.00 -4.19 25.63
C GLY A 379 -8.83 -3.67 26.46
N LEU A 380 -8.55 -2.36 26.46
CA LEU A 380 -7.43 -1.74 27.20
C LEU A 380 -7.57 -1.89 28.73
N GLN A 381 -8.79 -1.80 29.24
CA GLN A 381 -9.17 -2.01 30.65
C GLN A 381 -9.63 -3.45 30.95
N SER A 382 -9.68 -4.33 29.94
CA SER A 382 -10.03 -5.74 30.15
C SER A 382 -8.95 -6.46 30.98
N PRO A 383 -9.27 -7.59 31.63
CA PRO A 383 -8.27 -8.42 32.30
C PRO A 383 -7.11 -8.83 31.38
N ALA A 384 -7.36 -9.06 30.08
CA ALA A 384 -6.32 -9.33 29.10
C ALA A 384 -5.45 -8.10 28.80
N GLY A 385 -6.05 -6.92 28.61
CA GLY A 385 -5.32 -5.66 28.37
C GLY A 385 -4.41 -5.28 29.54
N LEU A 386 -4.86 -5.53 30.77
CA LEU A 386 -4.05 -5.35 31.98
C LEU A 386 -2.89 -6.35 32.07
N ARG A 387 -3.07 -7.61 31.64
CA ARG A 387 -1.97 -8.58 31.50
C ARG A 387 -0.97 -8.16 30.43
N VAL A 388 -1.42 -7.72 29.25
CA VAL A 388 -0.55 -7.21 28.17
C VAL A 388 0.31 -6.06 28.68
N ARG A 389 -0.28 -5.07 29.35
CA ARG A 389 0.46 -3.95 29.95
C ARG A 389 1.57 -4.46 30.88
N ALA A 390 1.21 -5.28 31.87
CA ALA A 390 2.17 -5.78 32.87
C ALA A 390 3.26 -6.66 32.22
N GLY A 391 2.90 -7.43 31.19
CA GLY A 391 3.82 -8.24 30.39
C GLY A 391 4.81 -7.40 29.59
N LEU A 392 4.34 -6.34 28.91
CA LEU A 392 5.18 -5.38 28.18
C LEU A 392 6.13 -4.62 29.10
N ASP A 393 5.60 -4.01 30.18
CA ASP A 393 6.43 -3.27 31.14
C ASP A 393 7.49 -4.20 31.76
N ALA A 394 7.16 -5.46 32.09
CA ALA A 394 8.13 -6.43 32.62
C ALA A 394 9.18 -6.89 31.59
N LEU A 395 8.77 -7.17 30.35
CA LEU A 395 9.65 -7.62 29.27
C LEU A 395 10.65 -6.53 28.89
N LEU A 396 10.16 -5.31 28.61
CA LEU A 396 11.00 -4.20 28.19
C LEU A 396 11.93 -3.75 29.33
N ALA A 397 11.48 -3.75 30.59
CA ALA A 397 12.34 -3.43 31.72
C ALA A 397 13.44 -4.50 31.91
N GLN A 398 13.15 -5.78 31.70
CA GLN A 398 14.16 -6.86 31.72
C GLN A 398 15.20 -6.69 30.60
N LEU A 399 14.79 -6.28 29.39
CA LEU A 399 15.69 -6.01 28.28
C LEU A 399 16.60 -4.80 28.53
N TRP A 400 16.06 -3.67 28.98
CA TRP A 400 16.87 -2.47 29.27
C TRP A 400 17.82 -2.65 30.47
N LEU A 401 17.42 -3.41 31.49
CA LEU A 401 18.23 -3.58 32.70
C LEU A 401 19.29 -4.68 32.57
N GLU A 402 18.92 -5.86 32.07
CA GLU A 402 19.79 -7.05 32.02
C GLU A 402 20.32 -7.35 30.59
N GLY A 403 19.90 -6.58 29.58
CA GLY A 403 20.43 -6.61 28.21
C GLY A 403 19.73 -7.60 27.26
N ALA A 404 19.65 -7.24 25.98
CA ALA A 404 19.12 -8.09 24.92
C ALA A 404 19.99 -9.32 24.60
N ALA A 405 21.28 -9.28 24.94
CA ALA A 405 22.22 -10.40 24.76
C ALA A 405 22.01 -11.58 25.75
N GLN A 406 20.99 -11.52 26.61
CA GLN A 406 20.66 -12.58 27.57
C GLN A 406 20.15 -13.88 26.89
N PRO A 407 20.23 -15.06 27.54
CA PRO A 407 19.76 -16.31 26.96
C PRO A 407 18.25 -16.29 26.65
N GLN A 408 17.88 -16.59 25.40
CA GLN A 408 16.49 -16.53 24.90
C GLN A 408 15.48 -17.31 25.76
N LEU A 409 15.91 -18.42 26.38
CA LEU A 409 15.07 -19.22 27.29
C LEU A 409 14.53 -18.41 28.49
N ALA A 410 15.23 -17.35 28.91
CA ALA A 410 14.79 -16.45 29.98
C ALA A 410 13.65 -15.49 29.55
N LEU A 411 13.43 -15.33 28.24
CA LEU A 411 12.44 -14.42 27.65
C LEU A 411 11.26 -15.18 27.01
N ALA A 412 11.51 -16.35 26.44
CA ALA A 412 10.55 -17.13 25.64
C ALA A 412 9.18 -17.32 26.32
N GLY A 413 9.15 -17.66 27.61
CA GLY A 413 7.90 -17.82 28.36
C GLY A 413 7.09 -16.53 28.50
N ARG A 414 7.75 -15.37 28.66
CA ARG A 414 7.08 -14.05 28.71
C ARG A 414 6.54 -13.66 27.34
N ILE A 415 7.37 -13.81 26.30
CA ILE A 415 6.99 -13.50 24.91
C ILE A 415 5.79 -14.38 24.49
N THR A 416 5.81 -15.67 24.81
CA THR A 416 4.72 -16.60 24.49
C THR A 416 3.40 -16.23 25.17
N ALA A 417 3.44 -15.88 26.46
CA ALA A 417 2.24 -15.45 27.19
C ALA A 417 1.68 -14.13 26.63
N LEU A 418 2.56 -13.15 26.40
CA LEU A 418 2.19 -11.85 25.84
C LEU A 418 1.60 -11.97 24.42
N ARG A 419 2.19 -12.83 23.58
CA ARG A 419 1.69 -13.18 22.24
C ARG A 419 0.26 -13.72 22.30
N ALA A 420 -0.05 -14.60 23.25
CA ALA A 420 -1.39 -15.16 23.42
C ALA A 420 -2.41 -14.09 23.86
N ASP A 421 -2.06 -13.24 24.84
CA ASP A 421 -2.94 -12.14 25.29
C ASP A 421 -3.18 -11.10 24.18
N LEU A 422 -2.17 -10.78 23.36
CA LEU A 422 -2.30 -9.89 22.20
C LEU A 422 -3.18 -10.48 21.08
N GLN A 423 -3.13 -11.81 20.89
CA GLN A 423 -4.01 -12.53 19.97
C GLN A 423 -5.46 -12.57 20.45
N GLU A 424 -5.71 -12.76 21.76
CA GLU A 424 -7.04 -12.67 22.38
C GLU A 424 -7.69 -11.30 22.13
N LEU A 425 -6.90 -10.23 22.20
CA LEU A 425 -7.35 -8.84 22.01
C LEU A 425 -7.42 -8.38 20.55
N GLY A 426 -6.78 -9.09 19.62
CA GLY A 426 -6.67 -8.70 18.21
C GLY A 426 -5.86 -7.41 17.99
N TRP A 427 -4.84 -7.15 18.81
CA TRP A 427 -3.99 -5.95 18.70
C TRP A 427 -2.82 -6.19 17.73
N GLN A 428 -3.14 -6.23 16.43
CA GLN A 428 -2.24 -6.72 15.38
C GLN A 428 -0.90 -5.96 15.31
N TRP A 429 -0.86 -4.64 15.53
CA TRP A 429 0.40 -3.90 15.46
C TRP A 429 1.32 -4.13 16.66
N LEU A 430 0.77 -4.42 17.84
CA LEU A 430 1.57 -4.83 18.99
C LEU A 430 2.06 -6.27 18.85
N LEU A 431 1.27 -7.14 18.20
CA LEU A 431 1.69 -8.48 17.83
C LEU A 431 2.85 -8.44 16.82
N ASP A 432 2.69 -7.75 15.69
CA ASP A 432 3.75 -7.58 14.68
C ASP A 432 5.01 -6.89 15.23
N ALA A 433 4.88 -6.03 16.25
CA ALA A 433 6.00 -5.42 16.95
C ALA A 433 6.71 -6.40 17.90
N LEU A 434 5.97 -7.28 18.58
CA LEU A 434 6.54 -8.34 19.41
C LEU A 434 7.30 -9.37 18.56
N ASP A 435 6.76 -9.71 17.39
CA ASP A 435 7.37 -10.63 16.41
C ASP A 435 8.68 -10.08 15.87
N GLU A 436 8.73 -8.78 15.57
CA GLU A 436 9.97 -8.14 15.14
C GLU A 436 11.00 -7.98 16.28
N LEU A 437 10.56 -7.66 17.51
CA LEU A 437 11.44 -7.67 18.69
C LEU A 437 12.06 -9.06 18.88
N GLU A 438 11.24 -10.11 18.84
CA GLU A 438 11.68 -11.50 18.92
C GLU A 438 12.63 -11.86 17.76
N GLY A 439 12.37 -11.39 16.54
CA GLY A 439 13.26 -11.52 15.38
C GLY A 439 14.63 -10.87 15.58
N GLN A 440 14.69 -9.65 16.12
CA GLN A 440 15.96 -8.97 16.44
C GLN A 440 16.74 -9.67 17.57
N LEU A 441 16.06 -10.22 18.58
CA LEU A 441 16.69 -11.03 19.62
C LEU A 441 17.25 -12.36 19.08
N HIS A 442 16.58 -12.97 18.10
CA HIS A 442 17.11 -14.14 17.38
C HIS A 442 18.31 -13.78 16.51
N ALA A 443 18.24 -12.68 15.74
CA ALA A 443 19.34 -12.20 14.91
C ALA A 443 20.61 -11.88 15.73
N LEU A 444 20.46 -11.23 16.89
CA LEU A 444 21.56 -10.95 17.82
C LEU A 444 22.24 -12.24 18.31
N ALA A 445 21.48 -13.21 18.77
CA ALA A 445 22.01 -14.47 19.27
C ALA A 445 22.68 -15.32 18.17
N ALA A 446 22.10 -15.33 16.97
CA ALA A 446 22.65 -16.01 15.79
C ALA A 446 23.86 -15.30 15.17
N ARG A 447 24.13 -14.05 15.56
CA ARG A 447 25.09 -13.13 14.91
C ARG A 447 24.77 -12.92 13.43
N SER A 448 23.48 -12.85 13.13
CA SER A 448 22.94 -12.66 11.78
C SER A 448 23.17 -11.23 11.29
N THR A 449 23.41 -11.06 10.00
CA THR A 449 23.47 -9.74 9.35
C THR A 449 22.13 -9.01 9.32
N ARG A 450 21.01 -9.67 9.72
CA ARG A 450 19.71 -9.02 9.98
C ARG A 450 19.65 -8.20 11.28
N PHE A 451 20.65 -8.33 12.16
CA PHE A 451 20.62 -7.62 13.44
C PHE A 451 20.94 -6.13 13.26
N ASP A 452 19.95 -5.27 13.49
CA ASP A 452 20.11 -3.81 13.51
C ASP A 452 19.95 -3.32 14.97
N PRO A 453 21.03 -2.80 15.59
CA PRO A 453 20.99 -2.36 16.98
C PRO A 453 20.12 -1.11 17.19
N LEU A 454 19.93 -0.27 16.17
CA LEU A 454 18.99 0.86 16.22
C LEU A 454 17.55 0.37 16.05
N ARG A 455 17.28 -0.59 15.15
CA ARG A 455 15.95 -1.18 15.01
C ARG A 455 15.47 -1.85 16.29
N LEU A 456 16.38 -2.49 17.05
CA LEU A 456 16.07 -3.05 18.37
C LEU A 456 15.60 -1.96 19.36
N VAL A 457 16.22 -0.77 19.34
CA VAL A 457 15.78 0.39 20.14
C VAL A 457 14.43 0.90 19.67
N ASP A 458 14.23 1.05 18.35
CA ASP A 458 12.97 1.55 17.78
C ASP A 458 11.79 0.64 18.12
N VAL A 459 11.89 -0.67 17.89
CA VAL A 459 10.78 -1.61 18.14
C VAL A 459 10.47 -1.74 19.64
N SER A 460 11.48 -1.68 20.51
CA SER A 460 11.30 -1.66 21.97
C SER A 460 10.62 -0.36 22.44
N THR A 461 10.95 0.77 21.82
CA THR A 461 10.35 2.08 22.08
C THR A 461 8.89 2.11 21.59
N GLU A 462 8.65 1.57 20.40
CA GLU A 462 7.35 1.51 19.73
C GLU A 462 6.33 0.66 20.50
N LEU A 463 6.72 -0.52 20.98
CA LEU A 463 5.87 -1.40 21.81
C LEU A 463 5.28 -0.65 23.01
N TRP A 464 6.09 0.14 23.70
CA TRP A 464 5.66 0.93 24.85
C TRP A 464 4.84 2.17 24.43
N ALA A 465 5.31 2.88 23.39
CA ALA A 465 4.69 4.10 22.90
C ALA A 465 3.29 3.86 22.30
N ARG A 466 3.07 2.77 21.55
CA ARG A 466 1.77 2.36 20.99
C ARG A 466 0.72 2.22 22.08
N TRP A 467 1.00 1.39 23.10
CA TRP A 467 0.04 1.15 24.18
C TRP A 467 -0.28 2.43 24.97
N ARG A 468 0.73 3.24 25.29
CA ARG A 468 0.55 4.53 25.98
C ARG A 468 -0.27 5.52 25.16
N CYS A 469 -0.01 5.63 23.86
CA CYS A 469 -0.75 6.50 22.95
C CYS A 469 -2.22 6.05 22.84
N ALA A 470 -2.45 4.75 22.61
CA ALA A 470 -3.81 4.20 22.54
C ALA A 470 -4.60 4.43 23.85
N GLN A 471 -3.96 4.25 25.01
CA GLN A 471 -4.58 4.56 26.31
C GLN A 471 -4.99 6.03 26.43
N HIS A 472 -4.11 6.95 26.03
CA HIS A 472 -4.37 8.39 26.10
C HIS A 472 -5.46 8.85 25.12
N GLN A 473 -5.44 8.36 23.87
CA GLN A 473 -6.51 8.68 22.91
C GLN A 473 -7.85 8.11 23.36
N TRP A 474 -7.89 6.87 23.84
CA TRP A 474 -9.10 6.27 24.40
C TRP A 474 -9.67 7.08 25.58
N GLN A 475 -8.83 7.60 26.46
CA GLN A 475 -9.26 8.49 27.55
C GLN A 475 -9.89 9.79 27.05
N ARG A 476 -9.31 10.42 26.01
CA ARG A 476 -9.87 11.62 25.37
C ARG A 476 -11.19 11.33 24.65
N GLU A 477 -11.24 10.24 23.88
CA GLU A 477 -12.44 9.76 23.18
C GLU A 477 -13.59 9.46 24.15
N SER A 478 -13.28 8.93 25.34
CA SER A 478 -14.25 8.61 26.39
C SER A 478 -14.70 9.82 27.21
N GLN A 479 -13.99 10.95 27.16
CA GLN A 479 -14.28 12.16 27.95
C GLN A 479 -14.18 13.45 27.09
N PRO A 480 -15.02 13.59 26.04
CA PRO A 480 -14.90 14.69 25.07
C PRO A 480 -15.05 16.10 25.67
N GLY A 481 -15.69 16.24 26.85
CA GLY A 481 -15.95 17.52 27.50
C GLY A 481 -14.79 18.12 28.32
N GLN A 482 -13.68 17.41 28.54
CA GLN A 482 -12.53 17.93 29.32
C GLN A 482 -11.31 18.29 28.46
N ALA A 483 -11.40 18.15 27.14
CA ALA A 483 -10.35 18.56 26.21
C ALA A 483 -10.22 20.09 26.18
N GLY A 484 -9.32 20.65 26.99
CA GLY A 484 -9.06 22.08 27.03
C GLY A 484 -8.69 22.67 25.66
N ALA A 485 -9.01 23.95 25.44
CA ALA A 485 -8.91 24.63 24.14
C ALA A 485 -7.51 24.57 23.49
N ALA A 486 -6.44 24.40 24.27
CA ALA A 486 -5.09 24.19 23.77
C ALA A 486 -4.90 22.87 22.96
N SER A 487 -5.86 21.94 23.02
CA SER A 487 -5.79 20.64 22.32
C SER A 487 -6.51 20.59 20.97
N ALA A 488 -7.10 21.71 20.53
CA ALA A 488 -7.78 21.83 19.24
C ALA A 488 -6.82 22.08 18.05
N ALA A 489 -5.55 22.43 18.32
CA ALA A 489 -4.53 22.69 17.31
C ALA A 489 -3.59 21.49 17.03
N ALA A 490 -3.83 20.34 17.66
CA ALA A 490 -3.09 19.12 17.37
C ALA A 490 -3.60 18.48 16.07
N HIS A 491 -2.69 17.93 15.24
CA HIS A 491 -3.02 17.18 14.03
C HIS A 491 -4.10 16.11 14.28
N GLU A 492 -4.90 15.79 13.24
CA GLU A 492 -6.03 14.85 13.27
C GLU A 492 -5.63 13.57 14.03
N ALA A 493 -6.20 13.41 15.23
CA ALA A 493 -5.65 12.50 16.23
C ALA A 493 -5.90 11.03 15.84
N VAL A 494 -4.82 10.29 15.57
CA VAL A 494 -4.87 8.87 15.20
C VAL A 494 -5.69 8.07 16.22
N PRO A 495 -6.81 7.42 15.83
CA PRO A 495 -7.71 6.72 16.75
C PRO A 495 -7.03 5.57 17.49
N ALA A 496 -7.47 5.27 18.72
CA ALA A 496 -6.89 4.19 19.53
C ALA A 496 -6.91 2.82 18.82
N ALA A 497 -7.96 2.54 18.03
CA ALA A 497 -8.07 1.34 17.21
C ALA A 497 -6.94 1.21 16.16
N GLU A 498 -6.54 2.32 15.54
CA GLU A 498 -5.51 2.32 14.51
C GLU A 498 -4.11 2.14 15.11
N VAL A 499 -3.82 2.80 16.24
CA VAL A 499 -2.54 2.67 16.94
C VAL A 499 -2.26 1.22 17.35
N LEU A 500 -3.31 0.48 17.75
CA LEU A 500 -3.24 -0.94 18.15
C LEU A 500 -3.35 -1.93 16.99
N GLY A 501 -3.87 -1.52 15.83
CA GLY A 501 -4.16 -2.40 14.70
C GLY A 501 -5.38 -3.28 14.90
N ARG A 502 -6.39 -2.79 15.62
CA ARG A 502 -7.62 -3.54 15.89
C ARG A 502 -8.52 -3.59 14.65
N GLY A 503 -9.13 -4.75 14.39
CA GLY A 503 -9.96 -4.98 13.21
C GLY A 503 -9.17 -5.31 11.93
N VAL A 504 -7.84 -5.33 12.02
CA VAL A 504 -6.96 -5.90 10.98
C VAL A 504 -6.95 -7.43 11.14
N ARG A 505 -7.20 -8.20 10.08
CA ARG A 505 -7.08 -9.66 10.09
C ARG A 505 -5.64 -10.09 9.86
N GLY A 506 -5.19 -11.13 10.56
CA GLY A 506 -3.81 -11.62 10.44
C GLY A 506 -3.41 -12.07 9.03
N GLU A 507 -4.29 -12.77 8.30
CA GLU A 507 -4.05 -13.23 6.92
C GLU A 507 -5.29 -13.09 6.03
N VAL A 508 -5.09 -12.70 4.76
CA VAL A 508 -6.11 -12.66 3.70
C VAL A 508 -5.56 -13.25 2.40
N ALA A 509 -6.37 -14.06 1.71
CA ALA A 509 -6.06 -14.53 0.36
C ALA A 509 -6.29 -13.41 -0.65
N LEU A 510 -5.37 -13.27 -1.60
CA LEU A 510 -5.42 -12.31 -2.70
C LEU A 510 -5.44 -13.07 -4.03
N ASP A 511 -6.23 -12.55 -4.97
CA ASP A 511 -6.30 -13.02 -6.35
C ASP A 511 -5.92 -11.85 -7.27
N HIS A 512 -5.50 -12.16 -8.49
CA HIS A 512 -5.22 -11.17 -9.55
C HIS A 512 -4.20 -10.07 -9.21
N LEU A 513 -3.14 -10.38 -8.46
CA LEU A 513 -2.07 -9.42 -8.18
C LEU A 513 -1.12 -9.23 -9.36
N ARG A 514 -0.74 -7.98 -9.63
CA ARG A 514 0.45 -7.59 -10.38
C ARG A 514 1.40 -6.87 -9.43
N LEU A 515 2.62 -7.40 -9.29
CA LEU A 515 3.64 -6.86 -8.41
C LEU A 515 4.87 -6.48 -9.23
N VAL A 516 5.49 -5.34 -8.94
CA VAL A 516 6.74 -4.87 -9.56
C VAL A 516 7.84 -4.79 -8.51
N SER A 517 9.03 -5.30 -8.80
CA SER A 517 10.12 -5.30 -7.83
C SER A 517 10.64 -3.89 -7.53
N LEU A 518 10.92 -3.64 -6.25
CA LEU A 518 11.68 -2.51 -5.71
C LEU A 518 13.06 -2.96 -5.18
N GLY A 519 13.50 -4.16 -5.54
CA GLY A 519 14.73 -4.78 -5.06
C GLY A 519 14.51 -5.71 -3.87
N GLY A 520 15.52 -5.82 -3.00
CA GLY A 520 15.48 -6.70 -1.84
C GLY A 520 16.77 -6.66 -1.03
N ALA A 521 16.75 -7.20 0.19
CA ALA A 521 17.92 -7.45 1.01
C ALA A 521 18.21 -8.96 1.10
N LEU A 522 19.49 -9.31 1.10
CA LEU A 522 20.00 -10.66 1.33
C LEU A 522 20.68 -10.71 2.71
N TRP A 523 20.61 -11.86 3.37
CA TRP A 523 21.17 -12.00 4.72
C TRP A 523 21.72 -13.41 4.97
N SER A 524 22.57 -13.53 5.98
CA SER A 524 23.22 -14.78 6.36
C SER A 524 23.53 -14.84 7.85
N ASP A 525 23.51 -16.05 8.41
CA ASP A 525 24.05 -16.34 9.74
C ASP A 525 24.78 -17.70 9.79
N ALA A 526 25.03 -18.24 10.98
CA ALA A 526 25.73 -19.51 11.14
C ALA A 526 24.93 -20.75 10.68
N GLN A 527 23.60 -20.69 10.62
CA GLN A 527 22.69 -21.80 10.35
C GLN A 527 21.88 -21.62 9.07
N ALA A 528 21.51 -20.39 8.71
CA ALA A 528 20.62 -20.06 7.63
C ALA A 528 21.16 -18.96 6.70
N GLU A 529 20.55 -18.87 5.52
CA GLU A 529 20.66 -17.80 4.54
C GLU A 529 19.26 -17.43 4.04
N GLY A 530 19.05 -16.19 3.63
CA GLY A 530 17.72 -15.80 3.17
C GLY A 530 17.67 -14.48 2.42
N ALA A 531 16.44 -14.12 2.05
CA ALA A 531 16.14 -12.96 1.23
C ALA A 531 14.77 -12.37 1.59
N SER A 532 14.68 -11.05 1.54
CA SER A 532 13.44 -10.30 1.64
C SER A 532 13.30 -9.47 0.36
N VAL A 533 12.30 -9.79 -0.47
CA VAL A 533 12.07 -9.13 -1.77
C VAL A 533 10.96 -8.09 -1.61
N TYR A 534 11.23 -6.85 -2.00
CA TYR A 534 10.28 -5.75 -1.92
C TYR A 534 9.50 -5.63 -3.22
N LEU A 535 8.18 -5.63 -3.10
CA LEU A 535 7.25 -5.73 -4.21
C LEU A 535 6.21 -4.62 -4.08
N ALA A 536 6.16 -3.69 -5.04
CA ALA A 536 5.08 -2.73 -5.13
C ALA A 536 3.90 -3.33 -5.90
N ASP A 537 2.69 -3.13 -5.42
CA ASP A 537 1.46 -3.34 -6.18
C ASP A 537 1.03 -2.01 -6.84
N PRO A 538 1.11 -1.85 -8.17
CA PRO A 538 0.69 -0.61 -8.85
C PRO A 538 -0.80 -0.31 -8.73
N ASP A 539 -1.65 -1.31 -8.48
CA ASP A 539 -3.08 -1.06 -8.30
C ASP A 539 -3.32 -0.43 -6.92
N THR A 540 -2.69 -0.93 -5.86
CA THR A 540 -2.89 -0.42 -4.47
C THR A 540 -1.90 0.63 -3.99
N GLN A 541 -0.80 0.86 -4.72
CA GLN A 541 0.35 1.65 -4.28
C GLN A 541 0.91 1.18 -2.93
N SER A 542 0.75 -0.12 -2.62
CA SER A 542 1.22 -0.72 -1.37
C SER A 542 2.52 -1.49 -1.58
N VAL A 543 3.38 -1.50 -0.55
CA VAL A 543 4.61 -2.30 -0.53
C VAL A 543 4.34 -3.61 0.20
N LEU A 544 4.57 -4.71 -0.51
CA LEU A 544 4.54 -6.06 0.00
C LEU A 544 5.97 -6.61 0.15
N VAL A 545 6.16 -7.55 1.07
CA VAL A 545 7.46 -8.20 1.29
C VAL A 545 7.33 -9.71 1.18
N LEU A 546 8.05 -10.31 0.24
CA LEU A 546 8.18 -11.75 0.12
C LEU A 546 9.46 -12.20 0.81
N GLU A 547 9.32 -12.86 1.96
CA GLU A 547 10.45 -13.38 2.73
C GLU A 547 10.70 -14.86 2.45
N ARG A 548 11.97 -15.25 2.30
CA ARG A 548 12.39 -16.65 2.16
C ARG A 548 13.68 -16.91 2.92
N GLU A 549 13.75 -18.10 3.52
CA GLU A 549 14.86 -18.59 4.33
C GLU A 549 15.20 -20.01 3.89
N TRP A 550 16.49 -20.36 3.94
CA TRP A 550 17.01 -21.68 3.65
C TRP A 550 18.08 -22.08 4.68
N PRO A 551 18.04 -23.30 5.23
CA PRO A 551 19.12 -23.79 6.07
C PRO A 551 20.39 -24.04 5.24
N LYS A 552 21.55 -23.62 5.75
CA LYS A 552 22.86 -23.81 5.11
C LYS A 552 23.27 -25.28 5.02
N ALA A 553 22.77 -26.13 5.91
CA ALA A 553 22.98 -27.58 5.85
C ALA A 553 22.46 -28.21 4.53
N GLU A 554 21.34 -27.72 4.00
CA GLU A 554 20.81 -28.18 2.71
C GLU A 554 21.61 -27.63 1.51
N ALA A 555 22.27 -26.47 1.66
CA ALA A 555 23.15 -25.93 0.63
C ALA A 555 24.33 -26.87 0.35
N ALA A 556 24.98 -27.35 1.42
CA ALA A 556 26.08 -28.29 1.34
C ALA A 556 25.66 -29.65 0.73
N ALA A 557 24.48 -30.15 1.09
CA ALA A 557 23.94 -31.38 0.51
C ALA A 557 23.66 -31.22 -1.01
N ALA A 558 23.05 -30.11 -1.43
CA ALA A 558 22.75 -29.85 -2.84
C ALA A 558 24.00 -29.76 -3.72
N THR A 559 25.13 -29.28 -3.18
CA THR A 559 26.43 -29.26 -3.89
C THR A 559 27.15 -30.61 -3.97
N THR A 560 26.67 -31.65 -3.25
CA THR A 560 27.19 -33.03 -3.36
C THR A 560 26.40 -33.91 -4.32
N GLY A 561 25.27 -33.42 -4.87
CA GLY A 561 24.57 -34.08 -5.96
C GLY A 561 25.37 -34.01 -7.26
N SER A 562 25.38 -35.09 -8.04
CA SER A 562 26.27 -35.31 -9.20
C SER A 562 25.92 -34.48 -10.45
N GLY A 563 25.94 -33.16 -10.34
CA GLY A 563 26.07 -32.22 -11.46
C GLY A 563 27.51 -31.69 -11.55
N PRO A 564 27.92 -31.06 -12.66
CA PRO A 564 29.23 -30.44 -12.75
C PRO A 564 29.34 -29.32 -11.71
N THR A 565 30.26 -29.49 -10.75
CA THR A 565 30.62 -28.42 -9.82
C THR A 565 31.14 -27.22 -10.64
N PRO A 566 30.58 -26.01 -10.47
CA PRO A 566 31.12 -24.84 -11.14
C PRO A 566 32.53 -24.60 -10.60
N VAL A 567 33.54 -24.83 -11.44
CA VAL A 567 34.93 -24.50 -11.12
C VAL A 567 34.98 -23.00 -10.84
N PRO A 568 35.34 -22.56 -9.60
CA PRO A 568 35.43 -21.14 -9.32
C PRO A 568 36.52 -20.54 -10.20
N ALA A 569 36.21 -19.42 -10.86
CA ALA A 569 37.22 -18.68 -11.61
C ALA A 569 38.38 -18.31 -10.67
N PRO A 570 39.65 -18.50 -11.09
CA PRO A 570 40.79 -18.21 -10.24
C PRO A 570 40.78 -16.73 -9.85
N GLY A 571 40.64 -16.45 -8.54
CA GLY A 571 40.46 -15.11 -7.99
C GLY A 571 39.08 -14.81 -7.37
N ALA A 572 38.09 -15.69 -7.54
CA ALA A 572 36.79 -15.53 -6.88
C ALA A 572 36.90 -15.72 -5.35
N ALA A 573 36.64 -14.65 -4.58
CA ALA A 573 36.60 -14.71 -3.11
C ALA A 573 35.45 -15.62 -2.62
N SER A 574 35.62 -16.28 -1.47
CA SER A 574 34.62 -17.24 -0.95
C SER A 574 33.22 -16.62 -0.76
N ALA A 575 33.14 -15.32 -0.48
CA ALA A 575 31.89 -14.57 -0.40
C ALA A 575 31.11 -14.52 -1.74
N SER A 576 31.79 -14.37 -2.89
CA SER A 576 31.09 -14.31 -4.19
C SER A 576 30.53 -15.68 -4.60
N VAL A 577 31.17 -16.77 -4.18
CA VAL A 577 30.66 -18.14 -4.38
C VAL A 577 29.40 -18.37 -3.53
N ALA A 578 29.40 -17.93 -2.27
CA ALA A 578 28.25 -18.02 -1.39
C ALA A 578 27.05 -17.19 -1.89
N GLN A 579 27.27 -15.92 -2.29
CA GLN A 579 26.23 -15.09 -2.91
C GLN A 579 25.68 -15.76 -4.19
N THR A 580 26.56 -16.28 -5.04
CA THR A 580 26.15 -16.95 -6.29
C THR A 580 25.22 -18.13 -6.01
N SER A 581 25.49 -18.91 -4.96
CA SER A 581 24.61 -20.01 -4.49
C SER A 581 23.23 -19.49 -4.05
N LEU A 582 23.19 -18.49 -3.16
CA LEU A 582 21.95 -17.88 -2.67
C LEU A 582 21.10 -17.31 -3.81
N LEU A 583 21.71 -16.60 -4.76
CA LEU A 583 21.03 -16.03 -5.94
C LEU A 583 20.51 -17.08 -6.93
N GLN A 584 21.01 -18.33 -6.90
CA GLN A 584 20.42 -19.45 -7.66
C GLN A 584 19.25 -20.15 -6.92
N ARG A 585 19.03 -19.91 -5.62
CA ARG A 585 17.92 -20.51 -4.88
C ARG A 585 16.59 -20.20 -5.58
N ARG A 586 15.70 -21.20 -5.65
CA ARG A 586 14.44 -21.05 -6.37
C ARG A 586 13.33 -20.55 -5.46
N VAL A 587 12.69 -19.46 -5.88
CA VAL A 587 11.50 -18.86 -5.26
C VAL A 587 10.45 -18.76 -6.36
N VAL A 588 9.24 -19.29 -6.12
CA VAL A 588 8.15 -19.35 -7.13
C VAL A 588 8.62 -19.99 -8.46
N ASN A 589 9.50 -21.00 -8.36
CA ASN A 589 10.16 -21.74 -9.46
C ASN A 589 11.22 -20.98 -10.28
N VAL A 590 11.47 -19.69 -10.04
CA VAL A 590 12.55 -18.92 -10.69
C VAL A 590 13.74 -18.73 -9.75
N PRO A 591 14.98 -18.53 -10.26
CA PRO A 591 16.10 -18.12 -9.42
C PRO A 591 15.85 -16.78 -8.71
N LEU A 592 16.31 -16.63 -7.48
CA LEU A 592 16.15 -15.40 -6.69
C LEU A 592 16.66 -14.14 -7.42
N ARG A 593 17.79 -14.23 -8.12
CA ARG A 593 18.28 -13.13 -8.99
C ARG A 593 17.27 -12.66 -10.02
N GLN A 594 16.50 -13.58 -10.59
CA GLN A 594 15.48 -13.26 -11.60
C GLN A 594 14.27 -12.63 -10.92
N LEU A 595 13.91 -13.10 -9.73
CA LEU A 595 12.77 -12.56 -8.97
C LEU A 595 13.03 -11.11 -8.53
N LEU A 596 14.26 -10.80 -8.10
CA LEU A 596 14.68 -9.44 -7.75
C LEU A 596 14.60 -8.48 -8.96
N ASP A 597 14.92 -8.92 -10.17
CA ASP A 597 14.79 -8.15 -11.42
C ASP A 597 13.45 -8.46 -12.17
N SER A 598 12.32 -8.61 -11.46
CA SER A 598 11.04 -9.02 -12.10
C SER A 598 9.80 -8.19 -11.79
N GLN A 599 8.79 -8.41 -12.64
CA GLN A 599 7.37 -8.22 -12.36
C GLN A 599 6.71 -9.59 -12.18
N ILE A 600 5.86 -9.75 -11.17
CA ILE A 600 5.17 -10.99 -10.84
C ILE A 600 3.67 -10.79 -11.07
N VAL A 601 3.03 -11.69 -11.81
CA VAL A 601 1.56 -11.73 -11.94
C VAL A 601 1.07 -13.03 -11.32
N THR A 602 0.24 -12.98 -10.29
CA THR A 602 -0.22 -14.17 -9.57
C THR A 602 -1.71 -14.14 -9.20
N LYS A 603 -2.33 -15.32 -9.27
CA LYS A 603 -3.70 -15.61 -8.80
C LYS A 603 -3.77 -16.36 -7.46
N ALA A 604 -2.62 -16.52 -6.79
CA ALA A 604 -2.52 -17.37 -5.61
C ALA A 604 -1.49 -16.79 -4.63
N ALA A 605 -1.88 -15.73 -3.93
CA ALA A 605 -1.10 -15.14 -2.86
C ALA A 605 -1.89 -15.08 -1.54
N LYS A 606 -1.18 -15.10 -0.42
CA LYS A 606 -1.70 -14.72 0.90
C LYS A 606 -0.94 -13.50 1.38
N ARG A 607 -1.64 -12.48 1.87
CA ARG A 607 -1.05 -11.29 2.48
C ARG A 607 -1.37 -11.25 3.97
N ARG A 608 -0.37 -10.89 4.78
CA ARG A 608 -0.53 -10.52 6.19
C ARG A 608 -0.89 -9.06 6.35
N ALA A 609 -1.47 -8.73 7.50
CA ALA A 609 -1.77 -7.37 7.94
C ALA A 609 -0.66 -6.35 7.58
N ASN A 610 0.57 -6.65 7.98
CA ASN A 610 1.77 -5.84 7.76
C ASN A 610 2.29 -5.82 6.30
N GLY A 611 1.62 -6.45 5.33
CA GLY A 611 2.08 -6.50 3.94
C GLY A 611 3.10 -7.59 3.62
N ALA A 612 3.51 -8.45 4.57
CA ALA A 612 4.22 -9.67 4.21
C ALA A 612 3.34 -10.53 3.28
N VAL A 613 3.90 -11.07 2.19
CA VAL A 613 3.17 -11.81 1.16
C VAL A 613 3.80 -13.18 0.90
N ASP A 614 2.95 -14.21 0.89
CA ASP A 614 3.29 -15.58 0.51
C ASP A 614 2.68 -15.92 -0.85
N ILE A 615 3.54 -16.10 -1.85
CA ILE A 615 3.14 -16.45 -3.22
C ILE A 615 3.28 -17.96 -3.43
N GLY A 616 2.20 -18.60 -3.86
CA GLY A 616 2.15 -20.04 -4.13
C GLY A 616 3.02 -20.45 -5.32
N GLY A 617 3.73 -21.58 -5.18
CA GLY A 617 4.63 -22.13 -6.22
C GLY A 617 3.93 -22.78 -7.42
N ASN A 618 2.62 -22.59 -7.62
CA ASN A 618 1.89 -23.25 -8.71
C ASN A 618 2.14 -22.54 -10.06
N LYS A 619 2.90 -23.21 -10.94
CA LYS A 619 3.26 -22.71 -12.29
C LYS A 619 2.08 -22.35 -13.19
N ARG A 620 0.86 -22.85 -12.91
CA ARG A 620 -0.35 -22.49 -13.68
C ARG A 620 -0.99 -21.16 -13.25
N GLN A 621 -0.56 -20.60 -12.11
CA GLN A 621 -1.20 -19.44 -11.48
C GLN A 621 -0.26 -18.25 -11.26
N THR A 622 1.06 -18.42 -11.42
CA THR A 622 2.04 -17.34 -11.27
C THR A 622 2.99 -17.27 -12.46
N GLY A 623 3.05 -16.09 -13.10
CA GLY A 623 4.02 -15.73 -14.13
C GLY A 623 5.05 -14.72 -13.59
N VAL A 624 6.29 -14.85 -14.05
CA VAL A 624 7.39 -13.92 -13.71
C VAL A 624 7.96 -13.37 -15.01
N LEU A 625 7.96 -12.04 -15.14
CA LEU A 625 8.39 -11.29 -16.32
C LEU A 625 9.58 -10.39 -15.96
N PRO A 626 10.50 -10.07 -16.89
CA PRO A 626 11.57 -9.12 -16.61
C PRO A 626 11.05 -7.73 -16.19
N LEU A 627 11.78 -7.06 -15.30
CA LEU A 627 11.55 -5.65 -14.95
C LEU A 627 11.99 -4.75 -16.11
N SER A 628 11.04 -3.99 -16.69
CA SER A 628 11.34 -3.01 -17.75
C SER A 628 11.77 -1.66 -17.14
N ALA A 629 12.48 -0.84 -17.90
CA ALA A 629 12.78 0.55 -17.50
C ALA A 629 11.50 1.37 -17.20
N THR A 630 10.38 1.03 -17.84
CA THR A 630 9.07 1.65 -17.63
C THR A 630 8.22 1.00 -16.53
N ALA A 631 8.70 -0.05 -15.84
CA ALA A 631 7.88 -0.86 -14.95
C ALA A 631 7.33 -0.08 -13.74
N TRP A 632 8.00 1.00 -13.33
CA TRP A 632 7.55 1.85 -12.25
C TRP A 632 6.60 2.96 -12.70
N ASN A 633 6.34 3.18 -14.00
CA ASN A 633 5.53 4.32 -14.48
C ASN A 633 4.09 4.37 -13.97
N GLU A 634 3.58 3.23 -13.49
CA GLU A 634 2.24 3.10 -12.90
C GLU A 634 2.26 3.27 -11.36
N LEU A 635 3.43 3.51 -10.77
CA LEU A 635 3.57 3.85 -9.35
C LEU A 635 3.37 5.37 -9.13
N ALA A 636 2.59 5.70 -8.11
CA ALA A 636 2.11 7.04 -7.76
C ALA A 636 2.14 7.25 -6.22
N PRO A 637 1.84 8.47 -5.71
CA PRO A 637 1.82 8.72 -4.27
C PRO A 637 0.80 7.83 -3.53
N PRO A 638 1.06 7.45 -2.26
CA PRO A 638 2.18 7.89 -1.41
C PRO A 638 3.50 7.14 -1.64
N LEU A 639 3.49 6.05 -2.42
CA LEU A 639 4.66 5.20 -2.64
C LEU A 639 5.70 5.88 -3.55
N ALA A 640 5.28 6.30 -4.74
CA ALA A 640 6.16 7.00 -5.68
C ALA A 640 5.89 8.50 -5.68
N GLN A 641 6.91 9.28 -5.38
CA GLN A 641 6.87 10.74 -5.37
C GLN A 641 7.35 11.26 -6.74
N PRO A 642 6.66 12.27 -7.33
CA PRO A 642 6.97 12.79 -8.65
C PRO A 642 8.32 13.52 -8.71
N ASP A 643 8.83 13.96 -7.56
CA ASP A 643 10.06 14.75 -7.42
C ASP A 643 10.57 14.72 -5.96
N VAL A 644 11.73 15.34 -5.71
CA VAL A 644 12.38 15.39 -4.39
C VAL A 644 11.59 16.26 -3.41
N GLN A 645 11.02 17.37 -3.89
CA GLN A 645 10.27 18.33 -3.08
C GLN A 645 8.97 17.71 -2.52
N SER A 646 8.28 16.91 -3.32
CA SER A 646 7.09 16.14 -2.94
C SER A 646 7.42 15.06 -1.92
N LEU A 647 8.59 14.41 -2.02
CA LEU A 647 9.05 13.49 -0.98
C LEU A 647 9.35 14.22 0.34
N ASP A 648 10.04 15.37 0.31
CA ASP A 648 10.29 16.16 1.53
C ASP A 648 8.98 16.61 2.18
N ALA A 649 8.04 17.16 1.39
CA ALA A 649 6.71 17.54 1.85
C ALA A 649 5.93 16.35 2.44
N HIS A 650 5.95 15.19 1.77
CA HIS A 650 5.33 13.97 2.26
C HIS A 650 5.93 13.52 3.59
N LEU A 651 7.26 13.47 3.71
CA LEU A 651 7.95 13.05 4.94
C LEU A 651 7.72 14.02 6.10
N ARG A 652 7.54 15.33 5.85
CA ARG A 652 7.15 16.32 6.89
C ARG A 652 5.73 16.10 7.43
N GLN A 653 4.83 15.56 6.62
CA GLN A 653 3.44 15.28 6.98
C GLN A 653 3.24 13.90 7.62
N GLN A 654 4.27 13.04 7.68
CA GLN A 654 4.16 11.72 8.29
C GLN A 654 3.95 11.82 9.80
N VAL A 655 2.92 11.12 10.29
CA VAL A 655 2.73 10.88 11.73
C VAL A 655 3.88 10.03 12.29
N PRO A 656 4.21 10.14 13.60
CA PRO A 656 5.28 9.36 14.20
C PRO A 656 5.15 7.85 13.90
N PRO A 657 6.23 7.12 13.57
CA PRO A 657 6.14 5.72 13.14
C PRO A 657 5.41 4.78 14.11
N PHE A 658 5.43 5.09 15.40
CA PHE A 658 4.74 4.31 16.43
C PHE A 658 3.22 4.50 16.46
N VAL A 659 2.64 5.48 15.77
CA VAL A 659 1.17 5.57 15.59
C VAL A 659 0.72 5.14 14.19
N ALA A 660 1.62 5.13 13.21
CA ALA A 660 1.34 4.62 11.86
C ALA A 660 1.04 3.11 11.85
N PRO A 661 0.32 2.59 10.84
CA PRO A 661 0.21 1.15 10.59
C PRO A 661 1.58 0.49 10.35
N ARG A 662 1.83 -0.67 10.97
CA ARG A 662 3.10 -1.41 10.75
C ARG A 662 3.15 -2.01 9.35
N HIS A 663 4.31 -1.92 8.74
CA HIS A 663 4.60 -2.54 7.44
C HIS A 663 5.86 -3.41 7.55
N ALA A 664 5.84 -4.63 7.04
CA ALA A 664 6.99 -5.55 7.02
C ALA A 664 8.20 -4.92 6.31
N ALA A 665 7.91 -4.10 5.30
CA ALA A 665 8.86 -3.27 4.55
C ALA A 665 9.54 -2.15 5.37
N THR A 666 9.21 -1.98 6.66
CA THR A 666 9.86 -1.00 7.57
C THR A 666 10.72 -1.66 8.66
N GLY A 667 10.74 -2.99 8.73
CA GLY A 667 11.36 -3.76 9.79
C GLY A 667 12.65 -4.48 9.39
N ALA A 668 13.06 -5.48 10.19
CA ALA A 668 14.24 -6.31 9.96
C ALA A 668 14.32 -6.92 8.54
N ALA A 669 13.16 -7.17 7.91
CA ALA A 669 13.06 -7.63 6.53
C ALA A 669 13.55 -6.59 5.50
N ALA A 670 13.55 -5.29 5.82
CA ALA A 670 13.97 -4.21 4.93
C ALA A 670 15.49 -4.02 4.85
N GLY A 671 16.27 -4.68 5.72
CA GLY A 671 17.71 -4.44 5.88
C GLY A 671 18.08 -3.05 6.43
N VAL A 672 17.11 -2.14 6.53
CA VAL A 672 17.23 -0.74 6.93
C VAL A 672 15.90 -0.30 7.54
N SER A 673 15.93 0.49 8.60
CA SER A 673 14.71 1.08 9.19
C SER A 673 14.15 2.21 8.32
N GLY A 674 12.89 2.13 7.88
CA GLY A 674 12.19 3.24 7.20
C GLY A 674 11.08 2.81 6.24
N HIS A 675 10.23 3.75 5.79
CA HIS A 675 9.23 3.47 4.75
C HIS A 675 9.89 3.49 3.36
N LEU A 676 9.64 2.45 2.55
CA LEU A 676 10.09 2.44 1.17
C LEU A 676 9.33 3.48 0.34
N HIS A 677 10.08 4.31 -0.37
CA HIS A 677 9.58 5.25 -1.36
C HIS A 677 10.28 5.04 -2.71
N VAL A 678 9.64 5.50 -3.77
CA VAL A 678 10.25 5.64 -5.11
C VAL A 678 10.31 7.14 -5.41
N VAL A 679 11.46 7.66 -5.81
CA VAL A 679 11.64 9.07 -6.18
C VAL A 679 11.94 9.15 -7.67
N ARG A 680 11.22 9.97 -8.42
CA ARG A 680 11.60 10.30 -9.80
C ARG A 680 12.65 11.41 -9.81
N LEU A 681 13.56 11.32 -10.77
CA LEU A 681 14.70 12.22 -10.90
C LEU A 681 14.77 12.83 -12.31
N ALA A 682 13.61 12.98 -12.97
CA ALA A 682 13.52 13.54 -14.33
C ALA A 682 14.03 14.99 -14.40
N ASP A 683 13.71 15.79 -13.37
CA ASP A 683 14.08 17.22 -13.26
C ASP A 683 15.16 17.46 -12.18
N ALA A 684 15.86 16.41 -11.74
CA ALA A 684 16.89 16.48 -10.71
C ALA A 684 18.28 16.19 -11.29
N GLU A 685 19.25 17.06 -11.04
CA GLU A 685 20.62 16.93 -11.54
C GLU A 685 21.52 16.23 -10.51
N LEU A 686 22.25 15.18 -10.95
CA LEU A 686 23.27 14.51 -10.14
C LEU A 686 24.50 15.43 -10.04
N GLN A 687 24.73 16.00 -8.85
CA GLN A 687 25.83 16.94 -8.62
C GLN A 687 27.17 16.22 -8.47
N HIS A 688 27.22 15.22 -7.60
CA HIS A 688 28.43 14.42 -7.34
C HIS A 688 28.09 13.08 -6.69
N TRP A 689 29.00 12.13 -6.82
CA TRP A 689 28.96 10.84 -6.12
C TRP A 689 30.37 10.40 -5.75
N TRP A 690 30.50 9.61 -4.67
CA TRP A 690 31.79 9.14 -4.17
C TRP A 690 31.66 7.86 -3.34
N TRP A 691 32.79 7.19 -3.15
CA TRP A 691 32.99 6.12 -2.18
C TRP A 691 33.58 6.67 -0.87
N ASP A 692 32.88 6.50 0.24
CA ASP A 692 33.41 6.66 1.59
C ASP A 692 34.07 5.33 2.01
N GLY A 693 35.41 5.31 2.03
CA GLY A 693 36.19 4.13 2.42
C GLY A 693 36.15 3.80 3.91
N ALA A 694 35.81 4.75 4.78
CA ALA A 694 35.72 4.55 6.22
C ALA A 694 34.36 3.95 6.62
N ARG A 695 33.27 4.42 6.00
CA ARG A 695 31.90 3.90 6.16
C ARG A 695 31.56 2.77 5.18
N GLN A 696 32.48 2.43 4.27
CA GLN A 696 32.27 1.48 3.16
C GLN A 696 30.96 1.73 2.41
N THR A 697 30.68 2.99 2.09
CA THR A 697 29.38 3.44 1.59
C THR A 697 29.54 4.27 0.31
N VAL A 698 28.74 3.96 -0.71
CA VAL A 698 28.58 4.84 -1.88
C VAL A 698 27.59 5.93 -1.52
N HIS A 699 27.93 7.17 -1.82
CA HIS A 699 27.08 8.35 -1.66
C HIS A 699 26.88 9.03 -3.01
N ALA A 700 25.68 9.55 -3.26
CA ALA A 700 25.35 10.34 -4.44
C ALA A 700 24.33 11.43 -4.08
N VAL A 701 24.54 12.64 -4.58
CA VAL A 701 23.73 13.82 -4.24
C VAL A 701 23.10 14.40 -5.50
N TRP A 702 21.77 14.49 -5.49
CA TRP A 702 20.99 15.20 -6.50
C TRP A 702 20.46 16.51 -5.93
N THR A 703 20.37 17.51 -6.79
CA THR A 703 19.68 18.78 -6.51
C THR A 703 18.59 19.02 -7.55
N GLN A 704 17.46 19.52 -7.10
CA GLN A 704 16.35 19.94 -7.94
C GLN A 704 16.06 21.42 -7.71
N ALA A 705 15.86 22.17 -8.80
CA ALA A 705 15.47 23.57 -8.71
C ALA A 705 14.05 23.69 -8.14
N THR A 706 13.89 24.42 -7.05
CA THR A 706 12.60 24.62 -6.38
C THR A 706 11.72 25.53 -7.22
N VAL A 707 10.67 24.96 -7.83
CA VAL A 707 9.67 25.75 -8.57
C VAL A 707 8.63 26.28 -7.59
N MET A 708 8.61 27.60 -7.40
CA MET A 708 7.57 28.27 -6.61
C MET A 708 6.19 28.02 -7.26
N THR A 709 5.33 27.25 -6.58
CA THR A 709 3.94 27.10 -7.00
C THR A 709 3.17 28.40 -6.71
N HIS A 710 2.20 28.72 -7.56
CA HIS A 710 1.45 29.98 -7.47
C HIS A 710 0.62 30.08 -6.17
N GLU A 711 0.35 28.95 -5.49
CA GLU A 711 -0.29 28.87 -4.18
C GLU A 711 0.67 29.19 -3.03
N ALA A 712 1.94 28.76 -3.10
CA ALA A 712 2.94 29.05 -2.07
C ALA A 712 3.21 30.57 -1.93
N VAL A 713 3.18 31.29 -3.05
CA VAL A 713 3.29 32.76 -3.09
C VAL A 713 2.09 33.45 -2.43
N LEU A 714 0.90 32.84 -2.50
CA LEU A 714 -0.33 33.39 -1.92
C LEU A 714 -0.51 33.02 -0.43
N ALA A 715 0.11 31.93 0.04
CA ALA A 715 -0.01 31.45 1.41
C ALA A 715 0.72 32.30 2.45
N GLY A 716 1.77 33.05 2.06
CA GLY A 716 2.45 34.03 2.92
C GLY A 716 3.27 33.47 4.11
N ASP A 717 3.17 32.17 4.39
CA ASP A 717 3.80 31.48 5.54
C ASP A 717 5.26 31.01 5.30
N GLY A 718 5.85 31.36 4.14
CA GLY A 718 7.23 31.02 3.81
C GLY A 718 8.23 32.01 4.40
N ASP A 719 9.14 31.52 5.25
CA ASP A 719 10.38 32.24 5.57
C ASP A 719 11.16 32.47 4.25
N PRO A 720 11.49 33.72 3.85
CA PRO A 720 12.15 33.98 2.57
C PRO A 720 13.48 33.23 2.40
N ASP A 721 14.17 32.86 3.49
CA ASP A 721 15.42 32.07 3.46
C ASP A 721 15.19 30.59 3.06
N THR A 722 13.93 30.11 3.13
CA THR A 722 13.54 28.77 2.64
C THR A 722 13.05 28.76 1.18
N ALA A 723 12.75 29.91 0.59
CA ALA A 723 12.18 30.00 -0.75
C ALA A 723 13.19 29.77 -1.89
N GLU A 724 14.48 29.98 -1.65
CA GLU A 724 15.54 29.91 -2.69
C GLU A 724 16.43 28.66 -2.62
N ARG A 725 16.31 27.82 -1.58
CA ARG A 725 17.15 26.61 -1.46
C ARG A 725 16.63 25.49 -2.38
N PRO A 726 17.50 24.88 -3.22
CA PRO A 726 17.13 23.72 -4.03
C PRO A 726 16.83 22.51 -3.15
N ALA A 727 15.90 21.66 -3.59
CA ALA A 727 15.61 20.41 -2.89
C ALA A 727 16.78 19.43 -3.10
N VAL A 728 17.33 18.90 -2.00
CA VAL A 728 18.49 17.99 -2.00
C VAL A 728 18.05 16.56 -1.68
N LEU A 729 18.45 15.60 -2.52
CA LEU A 729 18.34 14.17 -2.27
C LEU A 729 19.73 13.55 -2.13
N HIS A 730 20.03 13.03 -0.95
CA HIS A 730 21.24 12.24 -0.69
C HIS A 730 20.91 10.75 -0.70
N VAL A 731 21.32 10.06 -1.77
CA VAL A 731 21.23 8.60 -1.87
C VAL A 731 22.50 7.97 -1.31
N GLN A 732 22.34 6.90 -0.53
CA GLN A 732 23.45 6.12 0.01
C GLN A 732 23.25 4.60 -0.15
N LEU A 733 24.36 3.86 -0.21
CA LEU A 733 24.37 2.39 -0.17
C LEU A 733 25.64 1.90 0.52
N ALA A 734 25.48 1.31 1.71
CA ALA A 734 26.56 0.63 2.41
C ALA A 734 26.88 -0.73 1.76
N TYR A 735 28.15 -1.09 1.72
CA TYR A 735 28.60 -2.42 1.31
C TYR A 735 28.00 -3.51 2.21
N GLN A 736 27.54 -4.61 1.61
CA GLN A 736 26.98 -5.76 2.32
C GLN A 736 27.68 -7.05 1.82
N PRO A 737 28.26 -7.89 2.70
CA PRO A 737 28.95 -9.12 2.30
C PRO A 737 28.09 -10.15 1.54
N GLU A 738 26.77 -10.10 1.72
CA GLU A 738 25.78 -10.92 1.02
C GLU A 738 25.39 -10.35 -0.34
N SER A 739 25.72 -9.08 -0.62
CA SER A 739 25.44 -8.39 -1.87
C SER A 739 26.64 -7.55 -2.36
N PRO A 740 27.85 -8.13 -2.48
CA PRO A 740 29.07 -7.37 -2.77
C PRO A 740 29.00 -6.57 -4.08
N GLY A 741 28.33 -7.10 -5.11
CA GLY A 741 28.13 -6.40 -6.39
C GLY A 741 27.11 -5.25 -6.36
N ALA A 742 26.42 -5.00 -5.24
CA ALA A 742 25.42 -3.93 -5.15
C ALA A 742 26.04 -2.53 -5.21
N VAL A 743 27.20 -2.35 -4.56
CA VAL A 743 28.01 -1.12 -4.58
C VAL A 743 28.49 -0.82 -6.00
N ASP A 744 29.10 -1.80 -6.67
CA ASP A 744 29.50 -1.66 -8.09
C ASP A 744 28.28 -1.41 -8.99
N GLY A 745 27.17 -2.13 -8.78
CA GLY A 745 25.94 -1.96 -9.54
C GLY A 745 25.37 -0.54 -9.48
N LEU A 746 25.41 0.10 -8.31
CA LEU A 746 25.02 1.50 -8.14
C LEU A 746 26.04 2.44 -8.81
N ALA A 747 27.34 2.22 -8.60
CA ALA A 747 28.40 3.01 -9.22
C ALA A 747 28.36 3.00 -10.76
N ARG A 748 27.93 1.89 -11.38
CA ARG A 748 27.80 1.75 -12.85
C ARG A 748 26.61 2.54 -13.39
N ALA A 749 25.52 2.57 -12.63
CA ALA A 749 24.35 3.39 -12.92
C ALA A 749 24.67 4.89 -12.79
N LEU A 750 25.38 5.28 -11.72
CA LEU A 750 25.84 6.66 -11.49
C LEU A 750 26.85 7.14 -12.55
N ALA A 751 27.69 6.24 -13.07
CA ALA A 751 28.58 6.50 -14.20
C ALA A 751 27.87 6.52 -15.58
N GLY A 752 26.55 6.31 -15.62
CA GLY A 752 25.73 6.43 -16.83
C GLY A 752 25.79 5.25 -17.79
N GLU A 753 26.27 4.07 -17.38
CA GLU A 753 26.41 2.90 -18.29
C GLU A 753 25.10 2.53 -19.00
N TRP A 754 23.97 2.68 -18.31
CA TRP A 754 22.63 2.36 -18.81
C TRP A 754 21.77 3.60 -19.11
N GLY A 755 22.44 4.72 -19.40
CA GLY A 755 21.84 6.05 -19.56
C GLY A 755 21.52 6.73 -18.22
N ALA A 756 20.87 7.89 -18.30
CA ALA A 756 20.52 8.69 -17.13
C ALA A 756 19.63 7.92 -16.13
N VAL A 757 19.85 8.16 -14.84
CA VAL A 757 19.01 7.66 -13.75
C VAL A 757 17.67 8.40 -13.80
N GLN A 758 16.57 7.65 -13.87
CA GLN A 758 15.21 8.17 -13.94
C GLN A 758 14.45 8.08 -12.61
N ALA A 759 14.76 7.06 -11.80
CA ALA A 759 14.17 6.88 -10.48
C ALA A 759 15.04 6.01 -9.56
N VAL A 760 14.93 6.22 -8.26
CA VAL A 760 15.54 5.38 -7.22
C VAL A 760 14.47 4.91 -6.25
N ALA A 761 14.55 3.65 -5.81
CA ALA A 761 13.69 3.10 -4.77
C ALA A 761 14.49 2.74 -3.51
N GLY A 762 13.88 2.93 -2.35
CA GLY A 762 14.41 2.47 -1.07
C GLY A 762 13.82 3.20 0.13
N PRO A 763 14.20 2.82 1.37
CA PRO A 763 13.81 3.53 2.58
C PRO A 763 14.29 4.98 2.56
N ALA A 764 13.38 5.92 2.79
CA ALA A 764 13.68 7.35 2.84
C ALA A 764 13.32 7.98 4.20
N TRP A 765 14.09 8.98 4.60
CA TRP A 765 13.89 9.75 5.83
C TRP A 765 14.44 11.18 5.66
N ARG A 766 14.03 12.09 6.52
CA ARG A 766 14.63 13.43 6.60
C ARG A 766 15.80 13.41 7.57
N ALA A 767 16.88 14.10 7.25
CA ALA A 767 18.00 14.31 8.16
C ALA A 767 18.68 15.66 7.89
N GLN A 768 18.93 16.45 8.94
CA GLN A 768 19.51 17.80 8.85
C GLN A 768 18.74 18.78 7.94
N GLY A 769 17.46 18.50 7.66
CA GLY A 769 16.64 19.29 6.72
C GLY A 769 16.65 18.78 5.28
N GLU A 770 17.51 17.82 4.94
CA GLU A 770 17.60 17.20 3.60
C GLU A 770 16.85 15.85 3.55
N VAL A 771 16.54 15.39 2.35
CA VAL A 771 15.98 14.05 2.13
C VAL A 771 17.12 13.07 1.93
N ARG A 772 17.14 11.98 2.71
CA ARG A 772 18.06 10.86 2.56
C ARG A 772 17.32 9.60 2.17
N LEU A 773 17.95 8.79 1.31
CA LEU A 773 17.39 7.53 0.82
C LEU A 773 18.48 6.46 0.77
N GLN A 774 18.18 5.26 1.26
CA GLN A 774 19.08 4.10 1.09
C GLN A 774 18.62 3.23 -0.08
N ALA A 775 19.42 3.15 -1.14
CA ALA A 775 18.99 2.54 -2.39
C ALA A 775 18.83 1.01 -2.30
N THR A 776 17.68 0.48 -2.72
CA THR A 776 17.42 -0.96 -2.90
C THR A 776 17.33 -1.35 -4.38
N ALA A 777 16.84 -0.43 -5.21
CA ALA A 777 16.79 -0.57 -6.66
C ALA A 777 16.88 0.80 -7.36
N ILE A 778 17.29 0.79 -8.63
CA ILE A 778 17.47 1.98 -9.45
C ILE A 778 16.97 1.73 -10.89
N VAL A 779 16.33 2.74 -11.48
CA VAL A 779 15.88 2.72 -12.89
C VAL A 779 16.71 3.71 -13.67
N CYS A 780 17.40 3.22 -14.70
CA CYS A 780 18.08 4.01 -15.71
C CYS A 780 17.30 3.95 -17.03
N ALA A 781 17.57 4.88 -17.94
CA ALA A 781 16.85 4.98 -19.23
C ALA A 781 16.79 3.67 -20.05
N GLN A 782 17.78 2.80 -19.94
CA GLN A 782 17.82 1.52 -20.67
C GLN A 782 17.38 0.31 -19.83
N ARG A 783 17.47 0.34 -18.49
CA ARG A 783 17.26 -0.83 -17.62
C ARG A 783 16.93 -0.45 -16.17
N ALA A 784 16.10 -1.27 -15.54
CA ALA A 784 15.89 -1.31 -14.09
C ALA A 784 16.78 -2.37 -13.41
N LEU A 785 17.27 -2.08 -12.21
CA LEU A 785 18.27 -2.86 -11.48
C LEU A 785 17.89 -3.02 -10.00
N ALA A 786 17.69 -4.25 -9.54
CA ALA A 786 17.74 -4.57 -8.11
C ALA A 786 19.21 -4.70 -7.68
N LEU A 787 19.64 -3.87 -6.72
CA LEU A 787 21.07 -3.72 -6.41
C LEU A 787 21.65 -5.01 -5.78
N ALA A 788 20.89 -5.69 -4.92
CA ALA A 788 21.29 -6.97 -4.32
C ALA A 788 21.48 -8.13 -5.31
N ALA A 789 20.95 -8.03 -6.54
CA ALA A 789 21.08 -9.04 -7.58
C ALA A 789 22.29 -8.82 -8.51
N GLN A 790 23.02 -7.70 -8.37
CA GLN A 790 24.05 -7.32 -9.33
C GLN A 790 25.31 -8.20 -9.24
N PRO A 791 25.92 -8.54 -10.39
CA PRO A 791 27.13 -9.36 -10.43
C PRO A 791 28.33 -8.60 -9.88
N VAL A 792 29.24 -9.32 -9.22
CA VAL A 792 30.52 -8.77 -8.75
C VAL A 792 31.43 -8.50 -9.95
N ALA A 793 31.47 -7.24 -10.37
CA ALA A 793 32.35 -6.74 -11.42
C ALA A 793 32.91 -5.38 -10.95
N PRO A 794 34.14 -5.35 -10.39
CA PRO A 794 34.64 -4.19 -9.67
C PRO A 794 34.79 -2.97 -10.57
N GLN A 795 34.31 -1.82 -10.10
CA GLN A 795 34.45 -0.54 -10.78
C GLN A 795 35.40 0.42 -10.03
N THR A 796 36.13 1.24 -10.78
CA THR A 796 36.83 2.39 -10.20
C THR A 796 35.82 3.46 -9.79
N MET A 797 35.77 3.78 -8.50
CA MET A 797 34.90 4.83 -7.95
C MET A 797 35.71 6.08 -7.62
N PRO A 798 35.16 7.30 -7.83
CA PRO A 798 35.72 8.50 -7.23
C PRO A 798 35.69 8.37 -5.71
N SER A 799 36.77 8.75 -5.04
CA SER A 799 36.82 8.87 -3.58
C SER A 799 36.89 10.34 -3.24
N ALA A 800 36.06 10.78 -2.29
CA ALA A 800 36.26 12.04 -1.60
C ALA A 800 37.03 11.76 -0.31
N GLU A 801 37.91 12.66 0.09
CA GLU A 801 38.32 12.73 1.49
C GLU A 801 37.08 13.12 2.31
N ALA A 802 36.83 12.45 3.43
CA ALA A 802 35.70 12.80 4.29
C ALA A 802 35.90 14.25 4.77
N GLY A 803 34.99 15.15 4.41
CA GLY A 803 35.08 16.54 4.87
C GLY A 803 34.98 16.59 6.39
N ASP A 804 35.97 17.22 7.04
CA ASP A 804 36.07 17.35 8.50
C ASP A 804 34.93 18.17 9.15
N ASP A 805 33.98 18.68 8.34
CA ASP A 805 32.86 19.53 8.77
C ASP A 805 31.68 18.67 9.28
N GLU A 806 31.94 17.78 10.23
CA GLU A 806 30.93 16.93 10.85
C GLU A 806 30.09 17.75 11.85
N ASP A 807 28.89 18.16 11.43
CA ASP A 807 27.95 18.95 12.24
C ASP A 807 27.80 18.39 13.66
N LEU A 808 28.19 19.22 14.64
CA LEU A 808 28.14 18.92 16.07
C LEU A 808 26.77 18.39 16.52
N ARG A 809 25.68 18.87 15.91
CA ARG A 809 24.32 18.41 16.22
C ARG A 809 24.10 16.99 15.73
N ALA A 810 24.46 16.71 14.49
CA ALA A 810 24.35 15.37 13.90
C ALA A 810 25.18 14.33 14.67
N LEU A 811 26.44 14.67 14.98
CA LEU A 811 27.31 13.82 15.79
C LEU A 811 26.72 13.56 17.19
N ALA A 812 26.17 14.59 17.84
CA ALA A 812 25.52 14.46 19.14
C ALA A 812 24.30 13.52 19.11
N LEU A 813 23.46 13.62 18.07
CA LEU A 813 22.28 12.77 17.91
C LEU A 813 22.65 11.32 17.56
N GLN A 814 23.58 11.12 16.61
CA GLN A 814 24.04 9.80 16.19
C GLN A 814 24.69 9.03 17.34
N ASN A 815 25.59 9.69 18.09
CA ASN A 815 26.21 9.09 19.28
C ASN A 815 25.17 8.80 20.39
N GLY A 816 24.10 9.59 20.49
CA GLY A 816 23.03 9.38 21.48
C GLY A 816 22.22 8.13 21.19
N LEU A 817 21.84 7.92 19.93
CA LEU A 817 21.18 6.70 19.46
C LEU A 817 22.11 5.48 19.57
N HIS A 818 23.39 5.63 19.24
CA HIS A 818 24.39 4.58 19.43
C HIS A 818 24.49 4.16 20.92
N HIS A 819 24.58 5.12 21.85
CA HIS A 819 24.60 4.83 23.29
C HIS A 819 23.34 4.09 23.76
N LEU A 820 22.14 4.48 23.30
CA LEU A 820 20.91 3.73 23.59
C LEU A 820 20.98 2.29 23.10
N SER A 821 21.55 2.07 21.91
CA SER A 821 21.66 0.73 21.32
C SER A 821 22.62 -0.19 22.09
N VAL A 822 23.75 0.35 22.58
CA VAL A 822 24.68 -0.38 23.45
C VAL A 822 24.03 -0.71 24.79
N LEU A 823 23.31 0.24 25.39
CA LEU A 823 22.63 0.04 26.68
C LEU A 823 21.52 -1.00 26.62
N LEU A 824 20.74 -1.04 25.52
CA LEU A 824 19.71 -2.05 25.32
C LEU A 824 20.31 -3.43 24.99
N ARG A 825 21.43 -3.47 24.24
CA ARG A 825 22.12 -4.71 23.89
C ARG A 825 22.74 -5.39 25.10
N ASP A 826 23.56 -4.65 25.85
CA ASP A 826 24.42 -5.20 26.91
C ASP A 826 23.82 -5.04 28.32
N GLY A 827 22.75 -4.23 28.46
CA GLY A 827 22.01 -4.03 29.70
C GLY A 827 22.60 -2.94 30.60
N MET A 828 21.75 -2.06 31.13
CA MET A 828 22.17 -0.96 32.00
C MET A 828 22.86 -1.41 33.30
N ARG A 829 22.55 -2.60 33.82
CA ARG A 829 23.12 -3.13 35.07
C ARG A 829 24.49 -3.76 34.91
N HIS A 830 24.88 -4.07 33.69
CA HIS A 830 26.19 -4.66 33.35
C HIS A 830 27.20 -3.60 32.90
N GLN A 831 26.79 -2.33 32.84
CA GLN A 831 27.68 -1.21 32.54
C GLN A 831 28.63 -0.93 33.70
N GLY A 832 29.91 -0.76 33.38
CA GLY A 832 30.94 -0.38 34.35
C GLY A 832 30.84 1.09 34.79
N GLY A 833 31.60 1.49 35.81
CA GLY A 833 31.59 2.86 36.35
C GLY A 833 31.94 3.96 35.34
N SER A 834 32.63 3.63 34.24
CA SER A 834 32.92 4.53 33.12
C SER A 834 31.68 4.98 32.35
N TRP A 835 30.59 4.20 32.37
CA TRP A 835 29.35 4.57 31.68
C TRP A 835 28.73 5.85 32.24
N SER A 836 28.67 6.00 33.57
CA SER A 836 28.14 7.21 34.22
C SER A 836 28.90 8.48 33.80
N GLN A 837 30.21 8.35 33.57
CA GLN A 837 31.05 9.44 33.06
C GLN A 837 30.77 9.71 31.58
N SER A 838 30.78 8.68 30.72
CA SER A 838 30.47 8.81 29.28
C SER A 838 29.07 9.41 29.05
N ALA A 839 28.06 8.99 29.81
CA ALA A 839 26.71 9.55 29.77
C ALA A 839 26.69 11.04 30.17
N ALA A 840 27.51 11.47 31.12
CA ALA A 840 27.64 12.86 31.51
C ALA A 840 28.38 13.71 30.46
N GLU A 841 29.46 13.18 29.87
CA GLU A 841 30.21 13.81 28.78
C GLU A 841 29.33 13.97 27.53
N HIS A 842 28.58 12.93 27.16
CA HIS A 842 27.60 12.99 26.08
C HIS A 842 26.45 13.94 26.40
N ALA A 843 25.95 14.00 27.64
CA ALA A 843 24.95 14.99 28.03
C ALA A 843 25.48 16.43 27.90
N GLN A 844 26.79 16.67 28.11
CA GLN A 844 27.41 17.97 27.81
C GLN A 844 27.47 18.24 26.30
N LEU A 845 27.80 17.24 25.48
CA LEU A 845 27.77 17.35 24.02
C LEU A 845 26.37 17.74 23.51
N LEU A 846 25.31 17.04 23.96
CA LEU A 846 23.92 17.38 23.66
C LEU A 846 23.56 18.82 24.09
N ARG A 847 24.01 19.28 25.27
CA ARG A 847 23.78 20.68 25.71
C ARG A 847 24.48 21.68 24.80
N ARG A 848 25.72 21.43 24.37
CA ARG A 848 26.48 22.29 23.45
C ARG A 848 25.82 22.36 22.07
N ALA A 849 25.22 21.25 21.61
CA ALA A 849 24.43 21.19 20.38
C ALA A 849 23.05 21.89 20.48
N GLY A 850 22.58 22.22 21.70
CA GLY A 850 21.29 22.88 21.97
C GLY A 850 20.18 21.96 22.52
N PHE A 851 20.44 20.65 22.63
CA PHE A 851 19.45 19.63 22.97
C PHE A 851 19.30 19.40 24.48
N ALA A 852 18.91 20.46 25.22
CA ALA A 852 18.86 20.45 26.68
C ALA A 852 17.95 19.37 27.28
N GLN A 853 16.78 19.08 26.67
CA GLN A 853 15.86 18.05 27.17
C GLN A 853 16.42 16.64 27.01
N ALA A 854 17.02 16.32 25.85
CA ALA A 854 17.68 15.04 25.61
C ALA A 854 18.86 14.84 26.58
N ALA A 855 19.66 15.88 26.80
CA ALA A 855 20.75 15.87 27.77
C ALA A 855 20.26 15.60 29.21
N GLN A 856 19.15 16.22 29.63
CA GLN A 856 18.56 15.98 30.95
C GLN A 856 18.07 14.54 31.08
N ALA A 857 17.40 14.01 30.04
CA ALA A 857 16.89 12.64 30.06
C ALA A 857 18.04 11.60 30.13
N LEU A 858 19.12 11.81 29.38
CA LEU A 858 20.32 10.96 29.43
C LEU A 858 21.01 11.02 30.81
N THR A 859 21.15 12.21 31.39
CA THR A 859 21.79 12.41 32.72
C THR A 859 21.09 11.60 33.82
N ALA A 860 19.78 11.31 33.68
CA ALA A 860 19.01 10.56 34.67
C ALA A 860 19.21 9.03 34.63
N LEU A 861 19.68 8.47 33.50
CA LEU A 861 19.71 7.01 33.32
C LEU A 861 20.61 6.25 34.32
N PRO A 862 21.82 6.71 34.68
CA PRO A 862 22.67 6.02 35.65
C PRO A 862 22.04 5.84 37.03
N GLY A 863 21.30 6.84 37.51
CA GLY A 863 20.58 6.75 38.78
C GLY A 863 19.40 5.76 38.73
N LEU A 864 18.75 5.62 37.58
CA LEU A 864 17.63 4.69 37.38
C LEU A 864 18.09 3.23 37.27
N ALA A 865 19.23 2.96 36.64
CA ALA A 865 19.80 1.61 36.50
C ALA A 865 20.11 0.95 37.86
N LEU A 866 20.68 1.74 38.78
CA LEU A 866 21.06 1.34 40.14
C LEU A 866 19.88 1.42 41.13
N GLY A 867 18.81 2.13 40.78
CA GLY A 867 17.65 2.35 41.64
C GLY A 867 16.73 1.14 41.80
N ALA A 868 15.93 1.15 42.87
CA ALA A 868 14.85 0.19 43.07
C ALA A 868 13.61 0.48 42.18
N ASN A 869 13.44 1.73 41.74
CA ASN A 869 12.29 2.16 40.95
C ASN A 869 12.43 1.76 39.46
N ARG A 870 12.15 0.49 39.17
CA ARG A 870 12.15 -0.07 37.81
C ARG A 870 11.11 0.59 36.88
N GLU A 871 9.99 1.07 37.43
CA GLU A 871 8.89 1.66 36.65
C GLU A 871 9.29 3.00 36.00
N ALA A 872 10.25 3.72 36.57
CA ALA A 872 10.75 4.98 36.04
C ALA A 872 11.74 4.82 34.86
N VAL A 873 12.25 3.60 34.58
CA VAL A 873 13.20 3.35 33.50
C VAL A 873 12.54 3.53 32.13
N LEU A 874 11.44 2.81 31.87
CA LEU A 874 10.79 2.77 30.56
C LEU A 874 10.32 4.15 30.06
N PRO A 875 9.60 4.98 30.86
CA PRO A 875 9.24 6.32 30.41
C PRO A 875 10.45 7.16 30.02
N ARG A 876 11.59 7.01 30.71
CA ARG A 876 12.77 7.84 30.48
C ARG A 876 13.55 7.42 29.24
N VAL A 877 13.76 6.13 29.02
CA VAL A 877 14.45 5.63 27.81
C VAL A 877 13.59 5.83 26.56
N THR A 878 12.27 5.59 26.64
CA THR A 878 11.35 5.86 25.53
C THR A 878 11.29 7.35 25.22
N GLN A 879 11.21 8.23 26.22
CA GLN A 879 11.27 9.68 25.99
C GLN A 879 12.57 10.10 25.29
N LEU A 880 13.73 9.58 25.73
CA LEU A 880 15.00 9.92 25.10
C LEU A 880 15.11 9.38 23.67
N ALA A 881 14.68 8.14 23.41
CA ALA A 881 14.69 7.56 22.07
C ALA A 881 13.80 8.35 21.09
N LEU A 882 12.56 8.69 21.51
CA LEU A 882 11.64 9.48 20.70
C LEU A 882 12.17 10.91 20.45
N LEU A 883 12.73 11.56 21.47
CA LEU A 883 13.34 12.90 21.30
C LEU A 883 14.53 12.87 20.33
N LEU A 884 15.43 11.89 20.44
CA LEU A 884 16.59 11.77 19.54
C LEU A 884 16.16 11.48 18.11
N ARG A 885 15.16 10.61 17.90
CA ARG A 885 14.57 10.36 16.57
C ARG A 885 13.87 11.60 15.99
N GLN A 886 13.12 12.33 16.81
CA GLN A 886 12.43 13.56 16.38
C GLN A 886 13.42 14.69 16.04
N LEU A 887 14.53 14.82 16.78
CA LEU A 887 15.57 15.81 16.50
C LEU A 887 16.47 15.44 15.32
N GLN A 888 16.47 14.17 14.90
CA GLN A 888 17.19 13.69 13.72
C GLN A 888 16.44 14.04 12.41
N ALA A 889 15.11 14.08 12.45
CA ALA A 889 14.23 14.35 11.31
C ALA A 889 14.03 15.85 11.03
#